data_AF-A0A248KHL2-F1
#
_entry.id   AF-A0A248KHL2-F1
#
_cell.length_a   1.000
_cell.length_b   1.000
_cell.length_c   1.000
_cell.angle_alpha   90.00
_cell.angle_beta   90.00
_cell.angle_gamma   90.00
#
_symmetry.space_group_name_H-M   'P 1'
#
loop_
_entity.id
_entity.type
_entity.pdbx_description
1 polymer ?
#
loop_
_entity_poly.entity_id
_entity_poly.type
_entity_poly.pdbx_seq_one_letter_code
_entity_poly.pdbx_strand_id
1 'polypeptide(L)'
;MRHTARLTLLSQCILLSLSAISGSALADQTDPCTGTSTTTCGFQDKTSTGPNGTSLIFVNNNGSAIMSDAQNSNAIYLWDQTAGDTQSLTVNGTDMSGTYIQGGYIGTKNITLNNATTDMIEAGNHDSGDSTNVNLAINNSTLNGEDDSTAYGYKPAKGNKAYMDGAALFVDSGSNAGTNNISIKNGSSLMGSVYAVTGGDNNISMSDSSIGGTNGSTGAIYAMSNGGNNTITLENSTVVGSASEPTDKTLLKYFEDNISGNSNASTIDNLLNGSTIAMGVSGTQASSVALSNSKVTGDIAMVGTGSSSTASLNLSGNSNVTGDILLADHSAATVSMSDSTLTGNIDATNEGNTAVALNNATVNGNITTGTGNDSITLANNSHVTGTVDGGTGADTLSLDAGSSVDGSIAQFETVNTAGNNSLTVDTIEDNTTWNIQSGSTLFVTNTTGSNVQVNMSSDSLVNLGTVGATANSNLVVSNTSMSTANQQNLAIATYTTSASNPPNAVSVAFSNGAQQVESRNGAYNYNNSLTQQAQPSTVSNGLLQANNDTVYNVMFSSSRGDLASDVQGMIAGLDAAKQAGRMITDDLANRLTQVHLQNLFGHGVDGAQVWGDFLYQNGDYSDDVDYKDITQGVQGGVDWTTHLNNGDSLTGGIALGWTRSRDRSTNGGSNNFNDSVYGNYYSVYGGWQQSLHDNLWGMFVDGSFSYGDMRYSTSANNVSNATTGMTQALDGSSDGNLYTTQARAGVNVVLPGETVIQPYATLGWDKAQEDGFSDQAITFGDSQVSEWNTGIGMRVTTKLADLNKNVELYPWLDARYQTEFSDNTDIKAADYHNTNGHNATMGIFGAGINTTIGKDFSLNTGVYFGTGDVDNDASVQAGVSYHF
;
A
#
# COMPACT_ATOMS: atom_id res chain seq x y z
N MET A 1 0.82 13.00 19.97
CA MET A 1 1.63 12.62 21.16
C MET A 1 2.30 11.29 20.86
N ARG A 2 3.62 11.33 20.63
CA ARG A 2 4.47 10.16 20.35
C ARG A 2 5.06 9.68 21.66
N HIS A 3 4.89 8.40 22.00
CA HIS A 3 5.69 7.74 23.03
C HIS A 3 6.36 6.50 22.45
N THR A 4 7.55 6.73 21.91
CA THR A 4 8.59 5.74 21.65
C THR A 4 9.32 5.46 22.96
N ALA A 5 9.12 4.27 23.52
CA ALA A 5 9.95 3.77 24.62
C ALA A 5 11.13 2.98 24.03
N ARG A 6 12.30 3.61 24.03
CA ARG A 6 13.59 2.96 23.81
C ARG A 6 13.92 2.12 25.04
N LEU A 7 13.93 0.79 24.93
CA LEU A 7 14.54 -0.09 25.94
C LEU A 7 16.02 -0.29 25.58
N THR A 8 16.80 0.67 26.07
CA THR A 8 18.26 0.72 26.10
C THR A 8 18.82 -0.17 27.20
N LEU A 9 19.93 -0.85 26.90
CA LEU A 9 21.03 -1.27 27.78
C LEU A 9 20.75 -2.17 29.00
N LEU A 10 19.51 -2.36 29.46
CA LEU A 10 19.19 -3.24 30.59
C LEU A 10 19.15 -4.73 30.21
N SER A 11 18.90 -5.06 28.93
CA SER A 11 18.89 -6.43 28.41
C SER A 11 20.30 -6.99 28.13
N GLN A 12 21.32 -6.13 28.03
CA GLN A 12 22.73 -6.54 27.87
C GLN A 12 23.47 -6.71 29.21
N CYS A 13 22.87 -6.32 30.34
CA CYS A 13 23.45 -6.52 31.67
C CYS A 13 22.93 -7.79 32.37
N ILE A 14 21.81 -8.36 31.92
CA ILE A 14 21.18 -9.55 32.53
C ILE A 14 21.76 -10.88 32.00
N LEU A 15 22.43 -10.86 30.84
CA LEU A 15 23.14 -12.03 30.29
C LEU A 15 24.63 -12.14 30.69
N LEU A 16 25.15 -11.18 31.45
CA LEU A 16 26.53 -11.18 31.97
C LEU A 16 26.61 -11.25 33.51
N SER A 17 25.48 -11.42 34.20
CA SER A 17 25.42 -11.49 35.67
C SER A 17 24.81 -12.78 36.22
N LEU A 18 24.61 -13.83 35.41
CA LEU A 18 24.18 -15.16 35.88
C LEU A 18 25.30 -16.22 35.92
N SER A 19 26.56 -15.82 35.71
CA SER A 19 27.75 -16.66 35.91
C SER A 19 28.56 -16.32 37.16
N ALA A 20 28.07 -15.41 38.01
CA ALA A 20 28.72 -15.05 39.26
C ALA A 20 27.67 -14.79 40.35
N ILE A 21 27.18 -15.85 40.99
CA ILE A 21 26.81 -15.99 42.42
C ILE A 21 26.12 -17.35 42.58
N SER A 22 26.93 -18.37 42.84
CA SER A 22 26.54 -19.59 43.57
C SER A 22 27.78 -20.12 44.30
N GLY A 23 28.52 -19.23 44.94
CA GLY A 23 29.60 -19.56 45.86
C GLY A 23 29.14 -19.34 47.29
N SER A 24 28.64 -20.40 47.94
CA SER A 24 29.08 -20.82 49.29
C SER A 24 28.09 -21.81 49.93
N ALA A 25 28.40 -23.11 49.87
CA ALA A 25 28.14 -24.09 50.93
C ALA A 25 28.95 -25.38 50.69
N LEU A 26 30.21 -25.35 51.13
CA LEU A 26 31.06 -26.46 51.63
C LEU A 26 30.88 -27.88 51.05
N ALA A 27 31.80 -28.25 50.16
CA ALA A 27 32.67 -29.42 50.38
C ALA A 27 34.04 -29.14 49.73
N ASP A 28 35.11 -29.47 50.46
CA ASP A 28 36.51 -29.26 50.10
C ASP A 28 36.91 -30.19 48.93
N GLN A 29 36.86 -29.67 47.70
CA GLN A 29 37.54 -30.22 46.52
C GLN A 29 38.35 -29.08 45.90
N THR A 30 39.67 -29.11 46.08
CA THR A 30 40.60 -28.25 45.35
C THR A 30 40.44 -28.53 43.86
N ASP A 31 39.89 -27.58 43.08
CA ASP A 31 39.88 -27.68 41.62
C ASP A 31 41.34 -27.84 41.14
N PRO A 32 41.73 -29.00 40.56
CA PRO A 32 43.11 -29.26 40.16
C PRO A 32 43.57 -28.39 38.98
N CYS A 33 42.66 -27.64 38.35
CA CYS A 33 42.93 -26.77 37.22
C CYS A 33 42.40 -25.34 37.49
N THR A 34 43.28 -24.34 37.56
CA THR A 34 42.82 -22.94 37.44
C THR A 34 42.44 -22.68 35.99
N GLY A 35 41.33 -21.98 35.71
CA GLY A 35 40.83 -21.69 34.35
C GLY A 35 41.76 -20.89 33.41
N THR A 36 43.02 -20.69 33.79
CA THR A 36 44.11 -20.07 33.00
C THR A 36 45.29 -21.03 32.74
N SER A 37 45.19 -22.31 33.11
CA SER A 37 46.27 -23.29 32.91
C SER A 37 46.56 -23.49 31.42
N THR A 38 47.84 -23.41 31.03
CA THR A 38 48.33 -23.72 29.68
C THR A 38 48.90 -25.14 29.56
N THR A 39 48.78 -25.94 30.61
CA THR A 39 49.32 -27.31 30.69
C THR A 39 48.20 -28.29 31.02
N THR A 40 48.32 -29.53 30.54
CA THR A 40 47.36 -30.60 30.83
C THR A 40 47.21 -30.85 32.34
N CYS A 41 45.98 -30.85 32.86
CA CYS A 41 45.67 -31.03 34.28
C CYS A 41 44.26 -31.63 34.49
N GLY A 42 43.97 -32.08 35.72
CA GLY A 42 42.62 -32.53 36.10
C GLY A 42 42.25 -33.96 35.69
N PHE A 43 43.23 -34.76 35.28
CA PHE A 43 43.05 -36.16 34.87
C PHE A 43 43.73 -37.16 35.80
N GLN A 44 43.18 -38.37 35.83
CA GLN A 44 43.81 -39.59 36.33
C GLN A 44 44.06 -40.54 35.17
N ASP A 45 45.28 -41.06 35.08
CA ASP A 45 45.64 -42.06 34.08
C ASP A 45 45.14 -43.45 34.49
N LYS A 46 44.45 -44.13 33.58
CA LYS A 46 44.07 -45.53 33.72
C LYS A 46 44.46 -46.33 32.49
N THR A 47 45.04 -47.50 32.71
CA THR A 47 45.28 -48.48 31.64
C THR A 47 44.18 -49.53 31.64
N SER A 48 43.64 -49.86 30.47
CA SER A 48 42.65 -50.94 30.34
C SER A 48 42.99 -51.87 29.17
N THR A 49 42.83 -53.17 29.37
CA THR A 49 43.16 -54.19 28.36
C THR A 49 41.88 -54.72 27.71
N GLY A 50 41.80 -54.58 26.38
CA GLY A 50 40.76 -55.15 25.53
C GLY A 50 41.29 -56.22 24.57
N PRO A 51 40.41 -56.80 23.72
CA PRO A 51 40.79 -57.82 22.74
C PRO A 51 41.86 -57.34 21.74
N ASN A 52 41.95 -56.02 21.52
CA ASN A 52 42.83 -55.42 20.52
C ASN A 52 44.06 -54.70 21.12
N GLY A 53 44.33 -54.87 22.42
CA GLY A 53 45.51 -54.29 23.09
C GLY A 53 45.21 -53.60 24.41
N THR A 54 46.18 -52.85 24.92
CA THR A 54 46.03 -52.01 26.12
C THR A 54 45.86 -50.55 25.72
N SER A 55 44.80 -49.90 26.20
CA SER A 55 44.51 -48.47 26.01
C SER A 55 44.95 -47.64 27.20
N LEU A 56 45.50 -46.46 26.94
CA LEU A 56 45.67 -45.40 27.94
C LEU A 56 44.44 -44.49 27.91
N ILE A 57 43.89 -44.19 29.09
CA ILE A 57 42.64 -43.46 29.25
C ILE A 57 42.83 -42.38 30.30
N PHE A 58 42.35 -41.18 29.99
CA PHE A 58 42.30 -40.08 30.94
C PHE A 58 40.92 -39.96 31.55
N VAL A 59 40.86 -39.93 32.88
CA VAL A 59 39.60 -39.85 33.62
C VAL A 59 39.57 -38.60 34.48
N ASN A 60 38.58 -37.73 34.25
CA ASN A 60 38.19 -36.69 35.20
C ASN A 60 37.02 -37.24 36.04
N ASN A 61 37.20 -37.34 37.35
CA ASN A 61 36.17 -37.89 38.25
C ASN A 61 35.25 -36.81 38.85
N ASN A 62 35.64 -35.52 38.83
CA ASN A 62 34.87 -34.36 39.25
C ASN A 62 35.62 -33.07 38.84
N GLY A 63 34.94 -31.94 38.70
CA GLY A 63 35.52 -30.61 38.53
C GLY A 63 36.01 -30.30 37.11
N SER A 64 37.05 -29.47 37.01
CA SER A 64 37.59 -28.99 35.74
C SER A 64 38.82 -29.79 35.30
N ALA A 65 38.95 -30.03 33.99
CA ALA A 65 40.10 -30.62 33.34
C ALA A 65 40.49 -29.81 32.09
N ILE A 66 41.80 -29.71 31.84
CA ILE A 66 42.35 -29.01 30.67
C ILE A 66 43.33 -29.95 29.96
N MET A 67 43.21 -30.06 28.65
CA MET A 67 44.16 -30.73 27.75
C MET A 67 44.82 -29.66 26.88
N SER A 68 46.15 -29.56 26.91
CA SER A 68 46.89 -28.53 26.12
C SER A 68 48.12 -29.06 25.40
N ASP A 69 48.43 -30.36 25.54
CA ASP A 69 49.53 -31.03 24.87
C ASP A 69 49.06 -32.36 24.26
N ALA A 70 49.62 -32.73 23.11
CA ALA A 70 49.32 -34.01 22.45
C ALA A 70 49.83 -35.18 23.29
N GLN A 71 48.90 -35.98 23.80
CA GLN A 71 49.19 -37.20 24.56
C GLN A 71 48.49 -38.38 23.89
N ASN A 72 49.18 -39.52 23.81
CA ASN A 72 48.63 -40.75 23.20
C ASN A 72 47.58 -41.40 24.14
N SER A 73 46.39 -40.81 24.26
CA SER A 73 45.23 -41.45 24.88
C SER A 73 44.32 -42.07 23.83
N ASN A 74 43.65 -43.16 24.15
CA ASN A 74 42.60 -43.73 23.30
C ASN A 74 41.23 -43.13 23.60
N ALA A 75 41.05 -42.55 24.79
CA ALA A 75 39.82 -41.89 25.19
C ALA A 75 40.01 -40.97 26.41
N ILE A 76 39.13 -39.97 26.51
CA ILE A 76 38.95 -39.12 27.69
C ILE A 76 37.57 -39.38 28.26
N TYR A 77 37.44 -39.59 29.58
CA TYR A 77 36.15 -39.83 30.25
C TYR A 77 35.89 -38.79 31.36
N LEU A 78 34.70 -38.22 31.34
CA LEU A 78 34.12 -37.47 32.47
C LEU A 78 33.23 -38.42 33.27
N TRP A 79 33.80 -39.04 34.32
CA TRP A 79 33.23 -40.22 34.99
C TRP A 79 32.32 -39.90 36.18
N ASP A 80 32.08 -38.64 36.53
CA ASP A 80 31.16 -38.34 37.63
C ASP A 80 29.73 -38.70 37.23
N GLN A 81 29.08 -39.52 38.04
CA GLN A 81 27.70 -39.98 37.82
C GLN A 81 26.76 -39.44 38.89
N THR A 82 27.15 -38.37 39.58
CA THR A 82 26.35 -37.74 40.62
C THR A 82 25.42 -36.69 40.01
N ALA A 83 24.12 -36.82 40.28
CA ALA A 83 23.13 -35.83 39.84
C ALA A 83 23.41 -34.46 40.47
N GLY A 84 23.35 -33.40 39.64
CA GLY A 84 23.63 -32.02 40.05
C GLY A 84 25.10 -31.60 39.96
N ASP A 85 26.03 -32.54 39.86
CA ASP A 85 27.46 -32.22 39.74
C ASP A 85 27.80 -31.72 38.33
N THR A 86 28.85 -30.90 38.25
CA THR A 86 29.32 -30.29 36.99
C THR A 86 30.76 -30.71 36.71
N GLN A 87 31.00 -31.24 35.51
CA GLN A 87 32.33 -31.55 35.00
C GLN A 87 32.61 -30.71 33.76
N SER A 88 33.83 -30.19 33.67
CA SER A 88 34.25 -29.36 32.55
C SER A 88 35.57 -29.83 31.95
N LEU A 89 35.61 -29.97 30.62
CA LEU A 89 36.81 -30.28 29.84
C LEU A 89 37.08 -29.15 28.85
N THR A 90 38.31 -28.63 28.84
CA THR A 90 38.77 -27.73 27.78
C THR A 90 39.99 -28.33 27.08
N VAL A 91 39.92 -28.46 25.75
CA VAL A 91 41.03 -28.91 24.89
C VAL A 91 41.51 -27.73 24.06
N ASN A 92 42.80 -27.38 24.15
CA ASN A 92 43.38 -26.22 23.47
C ASN A 92 44.57 -26.63 22.59
N GLY A 93 44.51 -26.32 21.29
CA GLY A 93 45.67 -26.38 20.39
C GLY A 93 46.25 -27.77 20.15
N THR A 94 45.49 -28.83 20.43
CA THR A 94 46.00 -30.20 20.52
C THR A 94 45.40 -31.11 19.45
N ASP A 95 46.24 -31.83 18.72
CA ASP A 95 45.80 -32.92 17.83
C ASP A 95 45.66 -34.22 18.64
N MET A 96 44.42 -34.67 18.77
CA MET A 96 44.05 -35.93 19.43
C MET A 96 43.36 -36.89 18.45
N SER A 97 43.73 -36.87 17.17
CA SER A 97 43.25 -37.88 16.20
C SER A 97 43.47 -39.29 16.74
N GLY A 98 42.48 -40.18 16.63
CA GLY A 98 42.46 -41.49 17.28
C GLY A 98 41.86 -41.50 18.70
N THR A 99 41.51 -40.33 19.24
CA THR A 99 40.91 -40.16 20.58
C THR A 99 39.45 -39.79 20.46
N TYR A 100 38.60 -40.42 21.29
CA TYR A 100 37.23 -39.94 21.50
C TYR A 100 37.00 -39.47 22.94
N ILE A 101 36.06 -38.54 23.11
CA ILE A 101 35.69 -37.97 24.39
C ILE A 101 34.34 -38.54 24.82
N GLN A 102 34.25 -39.06 26.03
CA GLN A 102 33.01 -39.49 26.67
C GLN A 102 32.66 -38.53 27.82
N GLY A 103 31.63 -37.71 27.61
CA GLY A 103 31.10 -36.74 28.54
C GLY A 103 30.40 -37.30 29.79
N GLY A 104 30.11 -38.60 29.87
CA GLY A 104 29.45 -39.25 31.01
C GLY A 104 27.92 -39.24 30.93
N TYR A 105 27.29 -39.87 31.93
CA TYR A 105 25.88 -40.30 31.88
C TYR A 105 24.90 -39.39 32.62
N ILE A 106 25.33 -38.66 33.66
CA ILE A 106 24.47 -37.90 34.60
C ILE A 106 25.12 -36.56 34.96
N GLY A 107 24.34 -35.50 35.22
CA GLY A 107 24.82 -34.19 35.67
C GLY A 107 25.14 -33.23 34.52
N THR A 108 25.89 -32.16 34.79
CA THR A 108 26.23 -31.16 33.76
C THR A 108 27.62 -31.40 33.19
N LYS A 109 27.71 -31.52 31.87
CA LYS A 109 28.94 -31.85 31.13
C LYS A 109 29.28 -30.72 30.18
N ASN A 110 30.36 -29.99 30.47
CA ASN A 110 30.86 -28.91 29.63
C ASN A 110 32.10 -29.38 28.88
N ILE A 111 32.08 -29.44 27.55
CA ILE A 111 33.24 -29.82 26.74
C ILE A 111 33.51 -28.70 25.74
N THR A 112 34.72 -28.13 25.80
CA THR A 112 35.17 -27.07 24.90
C THR A 112 36.39 -27.54 24.11
N LEU A 113 36.33 -27.49 22.79
CA LEU A 113 37.47 -27.71 21.89
C LEU A 113 37.85 -26.37 21.25
N ASN A 114 39.11 -25.95 21.38
CA ASN A 114 39.66 -24.77 20.72
C ASN A 114 40.91 -25.15 19.92
N ASN A 115 40.89 -24.97 18.60
CA ASN A 115 42.02 -25.29 17.74
C ASN A 115 42.52 -26.73 17.94
N ALA A 116 41.60 -27.67 18.10
CA ALA A 116 41.91 -29.06 18.45
C ALA A 116 41.38 -30.03 17.41
N THR A 117 41.94 -31.23 17.38
CA THR A 117 41.43 -32.37 16.61
C THR A 117 41.07 -33.50 17.55
N THR A 118 39.95 -34.17 17.32
CA THR A 118 39.56 -35.43 17.98
C THR A 118 38.72 -36.23 17.00
N ASP A 119 38.43 -37.51 17.26
CA ASP A 119 37.56 -38.25 16.33
C ASP A 119 36.09 -37.93 16.58
N MET A 120 35.62 -38.13 17.82
CA MET A 120 34.20 -37.95 18.16
C MET A 120 33.98 -37.62 19.64
N ILE A 121 32.79 -37.09 19.94
CA ILE A 121 32.30 -36.86 21.31
C ILE A 121 31.01 -37.66 21.51
N GLU A 122 30.95 -38.41 22.60
CA GLU A 122 29.77 -39.12 23.09
C GLU A 122 29.35 -38.53 24.44
N ALA A 123 28.06 -38.38 24.71
CA ALA A 123 27.56 -37.98 26.03
C ALA A 123 26.09 -38.42 26.25
N GLY A 124 25.66 -38.45 27.51
CA GLY A 124 24.29 -38.79 27.89
C GLY A 124 24.07 -40.28 28.15
N ASN A 125 22.92 -40.59 28.77
CA ASN A 125 22.40 -41.93 28.93
C ASN A 125 20.94 -41.99 28.44
N HIS A 126 20.60 -43.02 27.66
CA HIS A 126 19.26 -43.30 27.19
C HIS A 126 18.29 -43.73 28.32
N ASP A 127 18.83 -44.31 29.41
CA ASP A 127 18.02 -44.86 30.49
C ASP A 127 17.17 -43.79 31.20
N SER A 128 15.94 -44.16 31.56
CA SER A 128 14.98 -43.26 32.21
C SER A 128 15.35 -42.93 33.66
N GLY A 129 15.27 -41.65 34.03
CA GLY A 129 15.32 -41.19 35.43
C GLY A 129 16.54 -40.36 35.79
N ASP A 130 17.47 -40.21 34.84
CA ASP A 130 18.64 -39.35 34.97
C ASP A 130 18.35 -37.93 34.42
N SER A 131 19.21 -36.95 34.71
CA SER A 131 19.13 -35.61 34.11
C SER A 131 20.54 -35.16 33.75
N THR A 132 20.77 -34.95 32.45
CA THR A 132 22.09 -34.69 31.89
C THR A 132 22.05 -33.47 31.01
N ASN A 133 22.75 -32.42 31.42
CA ASN A 133 22.91 -31.22 30.59
C ASN A 133 24.23 -31.32 29.86
N VAL A 134 24.21 -31.28 28.52
CA VAL A 134 25.41 -31.42 27.70
C VAL A 134 25.68 -30.10 26.99
N ASN A 135 26.80 -29.46 27.30
CA ASN A 135 27.23 -28.21 26.69
C ASN A 135 28.52 -28.43 25.90
N LEU A 136 28.43 -28.40 24.56
CA LEU A 136 29.55 -28.58 23.65
C LEU A 136 29.88 -27.26 22.95
N ALA A 137 31.14 -26.83 23.03
CA ALA A 137 31.65 -25.65 22.33
C ALA A 137 32.85 -26.04 21.46
N ILE A 138 32.62 -26.16 20.16
CA ILE A 138 33.62 -26.57 19.16
C ILE A 138 34.05 -25.31 18.39
N ASN A 139 35.31 -24.92 18.53
CA ASN A 139 35.82 -23.65 18.04
C ASN A 139 37.10 -23.86 17.23
N ASN A 140 37.06 -23.52 15.94
CA ASN A 140 38.14 -23.75 14.97
C ASN A 140 38.77 -25.14 15.11
N SER A 141 37.94 -26.18 15.24
CA SER A 141 38.39 -27.54 15.58
C SER A 141 37.88 -28.56 14.57
N THR A 142 38.56 -29.71 14.49
CA THR A 142 38.22 -30.79 13.57
C THR A 142 37.75 -32.02 14.35
N LEU A 143 36.61 -32.57 13.95
CA LEU A 143 36.13 -33.87 14.43
C LEU A 143 36.07 -34.84 13.24
N ASN A 144 36.82 -35.95 13.31
CA ASN A 144 36.95 -36.87 12.19
C ASN A 144 35.71 -37.78 11.98
N GLY A 145 34.82 -37.86 12.96
CA GLY A 145 33.72 -38.83 12.97
C GLY A 145 34.14 -40.18 13.52
N GLU A 146 33.15 -41.02 13.81
CA GLU A 146 33.37 -42.42 14.18
C GLU A 146 33.97 -43.22 13.02
N ASP A 147 34.88 -44.15 13.33
CA ASP A 147 35.50 -45.06 12.35
C ASP A 147 35.49 -46.48 12.91
N ASP A 148 34.67 -47.34 12.29
CA ASP A 148 34.54 -48.76 12.60
C ASP A 148 35.88 -49.52 12.62
N SER A 149 36.87 -49.04 11.85
CA SER A 149 38.19 -49.65 11.75
C SER A 149 39.09 -49.37 12.98
N THR A 150 38.71 -48.36 13.78
CA THR A 150 39.41 -47.87 14.97
C THR A 150 38.85 -48.50 16.24
N ALA A 151 39.72 -48.75 17.22
CA ALA A 151 39.35 -49.41 18.47
C ALA A 151 39.29 -48.38 19.61
N TYR A 152 38.10 -47.88 19.91
CA TYR A 152 37.88 -46.78 20.85
C TYR A 152 37.76 -47.25 22.31
N GLY A 153 38.21 -46.45 23.29
CA GLY A 153 37.67 -46.50 24.67
C GLY A 153 38.26 -47.46 25.67
N TYR A 154 37.49 -47.67 26.75
CA TYR A 154 37.88 -48.42 27.94
C TYR A 154 38.10 -49.91 27.67
N LYS A 155 37.50 -50.49 26.64
CA LYS A 155 37.82 -51.83 26.15
C LYS A 155 37.96 -51.76 24.64
N PRO A 156 39.15 -51.41 24.13
CA PRO A 156 39.34 -51.15 22.70
C PRO A 156 39.04 -52.43 21.90
N ALA A 157 38.03 -52.35 21.05
CA ALA A 157 37.68 -53.36 20.06
C ALA A 157 37.18 -52.64 18.80
N LYS A 158 37.57 -53.12 17.61
CA LYS A 158 37.06 -52.56 16.35
C LYS A 158 35.55 -52.71 16.27
N GLY A 159 34.86 -51.70 15.76
CA GLY A 159 33.40 -51.65 15.65
C GLY A 159 32.66 -51.55 16.99
N ASN A 160 33.34 -51.26 18.11
CA ASN A 160 32.66 -51.12 19.41
C ASN A 160 31.83 -49.83 19.53
N LYS A 161 31.93 -48.93 18.54
CA LYS A 161 31.19 -47.68 18.42
C LYS A 161 30.42 -47.56 17.10
N ALA A 162 30.29 -48.67 16.36
CA ALA A 162 29.57 -48.74 15.07
C ALA A 162 28.12 -48.22 15.11
N TYR A 163 27.47 -48.26 16.27
CA TYR A 163 26.11 -47.73 16.46
C TYR A 163 26.02 -46.20 16.29
N MET A 164 27.15 -45.48 16.40
CA MET A 164 27.23 -44.05 16.13
C MET A 164 27.26 -43.77 14.62
N ASP A 165 27.50 -44.78 13.78
CA ASP A 165 27.37 -44.74 12.30
C ASP A 165 28.03 -43.49 11.69
N GLY A 166 29.31 -43.29 12.02
CA GLY A 166 30.10 -42.16 11.54
C GLY A 166 29.81 -40.81 12.21
N ALA A 167 28.99 -40.74 13.28
CA ALA A 167 28.73 -39.47 13.98
C ALA A 167 30.00 -38.85 14.59
N ALA A 168 30.16 -37.54 14.40
CA ALA A 168 31.18 -36.74 15.08
C ALA A 168 30.74 -36.35 16.49
N LEU A 169 29.44 -36.11 16.67
CA LEU A 169 28.82 -35.83 17.97
C LEU A 169 27.64 -36.78 18.16
N PHE A 170 27.61 -37.50 19.28
CA PHE A 170 26.52 -38.41 19.63
C PHE A 170 26.10 -38.16 21.09
N VAL A 171 25.02 -37.41 21.25
CA VAL A 171 24.45 -37.06 22.54
C VAL A 171 23.11 -37.78 22.68
N ASP A 172 23.09 -38.85 23.46
CA ASP A 172 21.87 -39.63 23.71
C ASP A 172 21.50 -39.55 25.19
N SER A 173 20.63 -38.60 25.52
CA SER A 173 20.03 -38.49 26.86
C SER A 173 18.63 -39.11 26.93
N GLY A 174 18.15 -39.79 25.87
CA GLY A 174 16.84 -40.42 25.83
C GLY A 174 15.70 -39.50 26.30
N SER A 175 14.87 -40.00 27.21
CA SER A 175 13.73 -39.26 27.80
C SER A 175 14.09 -38.36 28.99
N ASN A 176 15.37 -38.13 29.26
CA ASN A 176 15.84 -37.39 30.43
C ASN A 176 15.65 -35.88 30.27
N ALA A 177 15.23 -35.18 31.33
CA ALA A 177 14.82 -33.77 31.26
C ALA A 177 15.97 -32.73 31.09
N GLY A 178 17.16 -33.15 30.65
CA GLY A 178 18.32 -32.27 30.50
C GLY A 178 18.34 -31.50 29.17
N THR A 179 19.13 -30.42 29.10
CA THR A 179 19.27 -29.61 27.88
C THR A 179 20.59 -29.91 27.16
N ASN A 180 20.55 -30.01 25.84
CA ASN A 180 21.72 -30.09 24.98
C ASN A 180 21.99 -28.72 24.36
N ASN A 181 23.18 -28.15 24.58
CA ASN A 181 23.64 -26.92 23.92
C ASN A 181 24.92 -27.22 23.13
N ILE A 182 24.83 -27.22 21.81
CA ILE A 182 25.94 -27.51 20.89
C ILE A 182 26.23 -26.25 20.08
N SER A 183 27.47 -25.76 20.14
CA SER A 183 27.95 -24.61 19.37
C SER A 183 29.17 -24.99 18.57
N ILE A 184 29.10 -24.87 17.24
CA ILE A 184 30.17 -25.20 16.30
C ILE A 184 30.53 -23.93 15.53
N LYS A 185 31.73 -23.40 15.72
CA LYS A 185 32.06 -22.05 15.24
C LYS A 185 33.47 -21.89 14.69
N ASN A 186 33.67 -20.78 13.98
CA ASN A 186 34.97 -20.24 13.59
C ASN A 186 35.81 -21.22 12.75
N GLY A 187 35.26 -21.75 11.67
CA GLY A 187 35.99 -22.65 10.76
C GLY A 187 36.06 -24.09 11.24
N SER A 188 35.22 -24.51 12.18
CA SER A 188 35.20 -25.90 12.63
C SER A 188 34.71 -26.85 11.53
N SER A 189 35.28 -28.06 11.47
CA SER A 189 34.94 -29.07 10.46
C SER A 189 34.61 -30.39 11.13
N LEU A 190 33.36 -30.83 10.99
CA LEU A 190 32.89 -32.13 11.46
C LEU A 190 32.73 -33.04 10.24
N MET A 191 33.51 -34.12 10.19
CA MET A 191 33.51 -35.10 9.09
C MET A 191 32.49 -36.23 9.31
N GLY A 192 31.43 -35.95 10.07
CA GLY A 192 30.41 -36.91 10.48
C GLY A 192 29.17 -36.21 11.04
N SER A 193 28.11 -36.97 11.29
CA SER A 193 26.81 -36.44 11.75
C SER A 193 26.86 -35.87 13.17
N VAL A 194 25.90 -34.98 13.46
CA VAL A 194 25.54 -34.55 14.81
C VAL A 194 24.24 -35.23 15.18
N TYR A 195 24.27 -36.09 16.20
CA TYR A 195 23.10 -36.76 16.74
C TYR A 195 22.86 -36.27 18.17
N ALA A 196 21.67 -35.71 18.44
CA ALA A 196 21.30 -35.18 19.74
C ALA A 196 19.86 -35.57 20.10
N VAL A 197 19.70 -36.30 21.20
CA VAL A 197 18.43 -36.73 21.78
C VAL A 197 18.35 -36.31 23.24
N THR A 198 17.20 -35.79 23.66
CA THR A 198 16.92 -35.49 25.07
C THR A 198 15.41 -35.40 25.36
N GLY A 199 15.02 -35.40 26.63
CA GLY A 199 13.68 -35.01 27.08
C GLY A 199 13.51 -33.51 27.32
N GLY A 200 14.61 -32.74 27.37
CA GLY A 200 14.61 -31.26 27.45
C GLY A 200 14.82 -30.57 26.10
N ASP A 201 15.43 -29.39 26.09
CA ASP A 201 15.68 -28.64 24.85
C ASP A 201 16.95 -29.11 24.12
N ASN A 202 16.92 -29.14 22.77
CA ASN A 202 18.11 -29.21 21.93
C ASN A 202 18.37 -27.85 21.28
N ASN A 203 19.54 -27.26 21.55
CA ASN A 203 20.00 -26.02 20.93
C ASN A 203 21.31 -26.28 20.17
N ILE A 204 21.25 -26.32 18.84
CA ILE A 204 22.39 -26.56 17.96
C ILE A 204 22.64 -25.30 17.14
N SER A 205 23.82 -24.72 17.27
CA SER A 205 24.23 -23.52 16.54
C SER A 205 25.52 -23.78 15.78
N MET A 206 25.56 -23.35 14.51
CA MET A 206 26.74 -23.44 13.66
C MET A 206 27.02 -22.09 12.99
N SER A 207 28.25 -21.59 13.10
CA SER A 207 28.66 -20.35 12.44
C SER A 207 30.01 -20.50 11.74
N ASP A 208 30.09 -20.08 10.48
CA ASP A 208 31.32 -20.13 9.66
C ASP A 208 31.99 -21.52 9.67
N SER A 209 31.20 -22.59 9.69
CA SER A 209 31.68 -23.97 9.91
C SER A 209 30.99 -24.98 9.00
N SER A 210 31.50 -26.22 8.95
CA SER A 210 30.98 -27.27 8.06
C SER A 210 30.71 -28.60 8.77
N ILE A 211 29.60 -29.25 8.42
CA ILE A 211 29.34 -30.68 8.64
C ILE A 211 29.36 -31.37 7.27
N GLY A 212 30.21 -32.37 7.11
CA GLY A 212 30.46 -32.97 5.80
C GLY A 212 31.11 -31.99 4.81
N GLY A 213 31.19 -32.38 3.53
CA GLY A 213 31.73 -31.59 2.42
C GLY A 213 33.25 -31.43 2.40
N THR A 214 33.91 -31.51 3.57
CA THR A 214 35.37 -31.49 3.67
C THR A 214 35.93 -32.84 3.25
N ASN A 215 36.82 -32.86 2.25
CA ASN A 215 37.40 -34.09 1.69
C ASN A 215 36.38 -35.14 1.19
N GLY A 216 35.16 -34.71 0.82
CA GLY A 216 34.10 -35.62 0.37
C GLY A 216 33.37 -36.36 1.50
N SER A 217 33.57 -35.98 2.76
CA SER A 217 32.78 -36.47 3.89
C SER A 217 31.30 -36.06 3.77
N THR A 218 30.42 -36.80 4.43
CA THR A 218 28.98 -36.49 4.54
C THR A 218 28.57 -36.55 6.01
N GLY A 219 27.55 -35.80 6.40
CA GLY A 219 26.97 -35.85 7.74
C GLY A 219 25.67 -35.07 7.82
N ALA A 220 24.78 -35.53 8.69
CA ALA A 220 23.47 -34.92 8.94
C ALA A 220 23.39 -34.36 10.37
N ILE A 221 22.39 -33.52 10.63
CA ILE A 221 22.01 -33.09 11.98
C ILE A 221 20.71 -33.78 12.36
N TYR A 222 20.74 -34.66 13.36
CA TYR A 222 19.55 -35.26 13.97
C TYR A 222 19.33 -34.64 15.35
N ALA A 223 18.19 -33.97 15.54
CA ALA A 223 17.81 -33.31 16.79
C ALA A 223 16.42 -33.77 17.23
N MET A 224 16.35 -34.52 18.33
CA MET A 224 15.09 -35.14 18.77
C MET A 224 14.81 -34.83 20.24
N SER A 225 13.58 -34.41 20.52
CA SER A 225 13.16 -33.99 21.85
C SER A 225 11.84 -34.63 22.29
N ASN A 226 11.86 -35.32 23.44
CA ASN A 226 10.67 -35.97 24.01
C ASN A 226 9.80 -35.03 24.87
N GLY A 227 10.25 -33.80 25.15
CA GLY A 227 9.51 -32.87 26.02
C GLY A 227 9.91 -31.39 25.97
N GLY A 228 11.04 -31.04 25.37
CA GLY A 228 11.45 -29.66 25.09
C GLY A 228 11.44 -29.29 23.61
N ASN A 229 12.00 -28.14 23.28
CA ASN A 229 12.06 -27.60 21.93
C ASN A 229 13.34 -28.04 21.20
N ASN A 230 13.29 -28.08 19.87
CA ASN A 230 14.48 -28.20 19.03
C ASN A 230 14.77 -26.87 18.33
N THR A 231 16.02 -26.42 18.38
CA THR A 231 16.48 -25.20 17.69
C THR A 231 17.79 -25.50 16.98
N ILE A 232 17.80 -25.34 15.66
CA ILE A 232 19.00 -25.42 14.81
C ILE A 232 19.20 -24.05 14.14
N THR A 233 20.39 -23.48 14.26
CA THR A 233 20.74 -22.22 13.58
C THR A 233 22.05 -22.37 12.84
N LEU A 234 22.05 -22.12 11.52
CA LEU A 234 23.25 -22.10 10.68
C LEU A 234 23.47 -20.70 10.12
N GLU A 235 24.67 -20.16 10.31
CA GLU A 235 25.10 -18.87 9.79
C GLU A 235 26.41 -19.05 9.00
N ASN A 236 26.44 -18.65 7.72
CA ASN A 236 27.60 -18.81 6.85
C ASN A 236 28.16 -20.25 6.83
N SER A 237 27.29 -21.24 6.87
CA SER A 237 27.65 -22.61 7.20
C SER A 237 27.25 -23.61 6.12
N THR A 238 27.92 -24.77 6.09
CA THR A 238 27.63 -25.82 5.10
C THR A 238 27.28 -27.13 5.79
N VAL A 239 26.20 -27.78 5.35
CA VAL A 239 25.85 -29.16 5.70
C VAL A 239 25.71 -29.98 4.42
N VAL A 240 26.49 -31.05 4.28
CA VAL A 240 26.37 -32.01 3.19
C VAL A 240 25.86 -33.32 3.78
N GLY A 241 24.55 -33.53 3.63
CA GLY A 241 23.82 -34.67 4.14
C GLY A 241 24.33 -36.01 3.63
N SER A 242 23.87 -37.07 4.28
CA SER A 242 24.28 -38.44 4.01
C SER A 242 23.14 -39.20 3.33
N ALA A 243 23.46 -39.93 2.25
CA ALA A 243 22.47 -40.76 1.55
C ALA A 243 21.85 -41.81 2.49
N SER A 244 20.53 -42.00 2.38
CA SER A 244 19.77 -43.10 2.98
C SER A 244 19.80 -44.29 2.02
N GLU A 245 20.90 -45.04 2.00
CA GLU A 245 20.92 -46.31 1.26
C GLU A 245 19.97 -47.34 1.91
N PRO A 246 19.42 -48.31 1.16
CA PRO A 246 18.09 -48.90 1.46
C PRO A 246 18.00 -49.87 2.65
N THR A 247 19.06 -50.15 3.41
CA THR A 247 19.00 -51.13 4.52
C THR A 247 20.00 -50.85 5.65
N ASP A 248 19.61 -49.99 6.59
CA ASP A 248 20.30 -49.63 7.84
C ASP A 248 21.44 -48.60 7.73
N LYS A 249 21.05 -47.31 7.80
CA LYS A 249 21.84 -46.35 8.57
C LYS A 249 21.21 -46.17 9.94
N THR A 250 22.01 -46.45 10.97
CA THR A 250 21.56 -46.53 12.36
C THR A 250 20.94 -45.21 12.82
N LEU A 251 21.50 -44.07 12.41
CA LEU A 251 21.01 -42.75 12.82
C LEU A 251 19.66 -42.37 12.17
N LEU A 252 19.48 -42.68 10.89
CA LEU A 252 18.19 -42.48 10.22
C LEU A 252 17.14 -43.39 10.86
N LYS A 253 17.49 -44.65 11.15
CA LYS A 253 16.58 -45.57 11.81
C LYS A 253 16.15 -45.05 13.19
N TYR A 254 17.07 -44.46 13.96
CA TYR A 254 16.72 -43.80 15.23
C TYR A 254 15.77 -42.61 15.06
N PHE A 255 15.92 -41.84 13.97
CA PHE A 255 14.98 -40.77 13.64
C PHE A 255 13.60 -41.31 13.28
N GLU A 256 13.52 -42.30 12.39
CA GLU A 256 12.28 -43.01 11.99
C GLU A 256 11.56 -43.62 13.21
N ASP A 257 12.29 -44.27 14.11
CA ASP A 257 11.73 -44.84 15.34
C ASP A 257 11.14 -43.76 16.25
N ASN A 258 11.77 -42.58 16.34
CA ASN A 258 11.25 -41.45 17.12
C ASN A 258 9.96 -40.88 16.53
N ILE A 259 9.80 -40.88 15.21
CA ILE A 259 8.62 -40.32 14.54
C ILE A 259 7.48 -41.33 14.37
N SER A 260 7.68 -42.59 14.75
CA SER A 260 6.68 -43.68 14.62
C SER A 260 5.32 -43.39 15.28
N GLY A 261 5.27 -42.45 16.23
CA GLY A 261 4.03 -41.98 16.87
C GLY A 261 3.22 -40.96 16.06
N ASN A 262 3.75 -40.43 14.95
CA ASN A 262 3.05 -39.52 14.06
C ASN A 262 2.03 -40.28 13.19
N SER A 263 0.84 -39.71 12.99
CA SER A 263 -0.25 -40.32 12.19
C SER A 263 0.14 -40.57 10.72
N ASN A 264 1.06 -39.76 10.18
CA ASN A 264 1.59 -39.82 8.82
C ASN A 264 2.96 -40.51 8.73
N ALA A 265 3.42 -41.21 9.78
CA ALA A 265 4.74 -41.85 9.82
C ALA A 265 5.06 -42.69 8.58
N SER A 266 4.11 -43.51 8.09
CA SER A 266 4.34 -44.32 6.88
C SER A 266 4.53 -43.48 5.62
N THR A 267 3.88 -42.32 5.52
CA THR A 267 4.03 -41.40 4.39
C THR A 267 5.40 -40.72 4.46
N ILE A 268 5.78 -40.28 5.66
CA ILE A 268 7.09 -39.67 5.94
C ILE A 268 8.22 -40.66 5.62
N ASP A 269 8.15 -41.89 6.12
CA ASP A 269 9.16 -42.93 5.86
C ASP A 269 9.33 -43.18 4.34
N ASN A 270 8.24 -43.18 3.58
CA ASN A 270 8.30 -43.35 2.13
C ASN A 270 8.95 -42.17 1.41
N LEU A 271 8.78 -40.93 1.91
CA LEU A 271 9.41 -39.73 1.37
C LEU A 271 10.91 -39.67 1.68
N LEU A 272 11.31 -40.20 2.83
CA LEU A 272 12.72 -40.23 3.25
C LEU A 272 13.50 -41.41 2.63
N ASN A 273 12.81 -42.46 2.19
CA ASN A 273 13.44 -43.66 1.66
C ASN A 273 14.18 -43.41 0.33
N GLY A 274 15.50 -43.59 0.36
CA GLY A 274 16.38 -43.37 -0.80
C GLY A 274 16.86 -41.92 -0.97
N SER A 275 16.45 -41.02 -0.07
CA SER A 275 16.82 -39.60 -0.08
C SER A 275 18.18 -39.34 0.58
N THR A 276 18.70 -38.13 0.45
CA THR A 276 19.89 -37.70 1.22
C THR A 276 19.40 -36.83 2.35
N ILE A 277 19.59 -37.21 3.61
CA ILE A 277 19.10 -36.40 4.73
C ILE A 277 20.21 -35.48 5.22
N ALA A 278 19.92 -34.18 5.29
CA ALA A 278 20.82 -33.20 5.88
C ALA A 278 20.38 -32.83 7.30
N MET A 279 19.07 -32.77 7.56
CA MET A 279 18.54 -32.47 8.89
C MET A 279 17.28 -33.30 9.17
N GLY A 280 17.28 -34.04 10.29
CA GLY A 280 16.11 -34.72 10.83
C GLY A 280 15.78 -34.16 12.20
N VAL A 281 14.67 -33.44 12.33
CA VAL A 281 14.24 -32.80 13.57
C VAL A 281 12.91 -33.39 14.01
N SER A 282 12.83 -33.90 15.24
CA SER A 282 11.55 -34.39 15.76
C SER A 282 11.29 -34.01 17.22
N GLY A 283 10.02 -33.83 17.56
CA GLY A 283 9.66 -33.65 18.97
C GLY A 283 8.19 -33.40 19.22
N THR A 284 7.85 -33.31 20.51
CA THR A 284 6.47 -33.09 20.97
C THR A 284 6.08 -31.62 21.07
N GLN A 285 7.07 -30.72 21.11
CA GLN A 285 6.92 -29.27 21.23
C GLN A 285 7.40 -28.54 19.96
N ALA A 286 7.85 -27.29 20.07
CA ALA A 286 8.27 -26.50 18.92
C ALA A 286 9.65 -26.94 18.39
N SER A 287 9.77 -27.04 17.07
CA SER A 287 11.02 -27.27 16.35
C SER A 287 11.29 -26.11 15.39
N SER A 288 12.52 -25.58 15.42
CA SER A 288 12.93 -24.44 14.59
C SER A 288 14.27 -24.69 13.90
N VAL A 289 14.35 -24.33 12.62
CA VAL A 289 15.56 -24.37 11.81
C VAL A 289 15.70 -23.01 11.13
N ALA A 290 16.83 -22.34 11.36
CA ALA A 290 17.13 -21.04 10.76
C ALA A 290 18.46 -21.11 9.99
N LEU A 291 18.42 -20.78 8.70
CA LEU A 291 19.54 -20.75 7.79
C LEU A 291 19.78 -19.31 7.34
N SER A 292 20.98 -18.80 7.53
CA SER A 292 21.40 -17.49 7.02
C SER A 292 22.70 -17.62 6.24
N ASN A 293 22.68 -17.21 4.98
CA ASN A 293 23.81 -17.32 4.05
C ASN A 293 24.49 -18.70 4.08
N SER A 294 23.68 -19.76 4.19
CA SER A 294 24.15 -21.13 4.43
C SER A 294 23.79 -22.07 3.28
N LYS A 295 24.57 -23.13 3.12
CA LYS A 295 24.36 -24.15 2.08
C LYS A 295 24.02 -25.50 2.70
N VAL A 296 22.90 -26.09 2.30
CA VAL A 296 22.46 -27.41 2.73
C VAL A 296 22.26 -28.29 1.50
N THR A 297 22.84 -29.49 1.51
CA THR A 297 22.65 -30.50 0.47
C THR A 297 22.08 -31.75 1.10
N GLY A 298 20.87 -32.13 0.70
CA GLY A 298 20.01 -33.10 1.34
C GLY A 298 18.76 -32.46 1.94
N ASP A 299 17.80 -33.32 2.28
CA ASP A 299 16.48 -32.98 2.74
C ASP A 299 16.50 -32.48 4.19
N ILE A 300 15.51 -31.64 4.50
CA ILE A 300 15.22 -31.14 5.84
C ILE A 300 13.86 -31.70 6.23
N ALA A 301 13.85 -32.64 7.16
CA ALA A 301 12.63 -33.22 7.71
C ALA A 301 12.38 -32.67 9.12
N MET A 302 11.25 -32.00 9.33
CA MET A 302 10.78 -31.53 10.63
C MET A 302 9.45 -32.21 10.95
N VAL A 303 9.44 -33.07 11.96
CA VAL A 303 8.32 -33.96 12.25
C VAL A 303 7.89 -33.86 13.71
N GLY A 304 6.64 -33.48 13.92
CA GLY A 304 6.03 -33.36 15.22
C GLY A 304 5.28 -34.62 15.65
N THR A 305 5.51 -35.09 16.88
CA THR A 305 4.84 -36.28 17.43
C THR A 305 3.84 -35.96 18.54
N GLY A 306 3.78 -34.71 18.98
CA GLY A 306 2.83 -34.22 19.98
C GLY A 306 1.71 -33.40 19.35
N SER A 307 0.52 -33.40 19.95
CA SER A 307 -0.64 -32.63 19.46
C SER A 307 -0.43 -31.11 19.42
N SER A 308 0.58 -30.61 20.14
CA SER A 308 0.96 -29.18 20.20
C SER A 308 2.26 -28.88 19.46
N SER A 309 2.78 -29.83 18.67
CA SER A 309 4.04 -29.63 17.96
C SER A 309 3.89 -28.59 16.85
N THR A 310 4.97 -27.84 16.62
CA THR A 310 5.04 -26.85 15.54
C THR A 310 6.40 -26.88 14.86
N ALA A 311 6.46 -26.73 13.54
CA ALA A 311 7.72 -26.51 12.80
C ALA A 311 7.84 -25.08 12.29
N SER A 312 9.04 -24.52 12.39
CA SER A 312 9.39 -23.25 11.75
C SER A 312 10.74 -23.34 11.04
N LEU A 313 10.72 -23.19 9.72
CA LEU A 313 11.89 -23.15 8.87
C LEU A 313 12.07 -21.75 8.27
N ASN A 314 13.25 -21.15 8.45
CA ASN A 314 13.60 -19.85 7.90
C ASN A 314 14.87 -19.94 7.07
N LEU A 315 14.81 -19.54 5.80
CA LEU A 315 15.95 -19.43 4.88
C LEU A 315 16.15 -17.96 4.53
N SER A 316 17.34 -17.42 4.79
CA SER A 316 17.63 -16.01 4.59
C SER A 316 19.02 -15.76 4.02
N GLY A 317 19.21 -14.57 3.44
CA GLY A 317 20.54 -14.03 3.14
C GLY A 317 21.33 -14.84 2.12
N ASN A 318 20.72 -15.26 1.02
CA ASN A 318 21.30 -16.14 -0.01
C ASN A 318 21.56 -17.57 0.46
N SER A 319 20.71 -18.10 1.34
CA SER A 319 20.78 -19.52 1.69
C SER A 319 20.35 -20.39 0.50
N ASN A 320 21.01 -21.53 0.35
CA ASN A 320 20.73 -22.49 -0.72
C ASN A 320 20.50 -23.89 -0.14
N VAL A 321 19.31 -24.44 -0.36
CA VAL A 321 18.97 -25.83 -0.01
C VAL A 321 18.80 -26.61 -1.29
N THR A 322 19.51 -27.73 -1.42
CA THR A 322 19.36 -28.69 -2.53
C THR A 322 18.87 -30.01 -1.95
N GLY A 323 17.59 -30.28 -2.07
CA GLY A 323 16.86 -31.33 -1.35
C GLY A 323 15.45 -30.85 -1.03
N ASP A 324 14.61 -31.76 -0.55
CA ASP A 324 13.22 -31.48 -0.22
C ASP A 324 13.06 -30.98 1.23
N ILE A 325 12.03 -30.20 1.48
CA ILE A 325 11.60 -29.78 2.82
C ILE A 325 10.34 -30.56 3.16
N LEU A 326 10.41 -31.40 4.18
CA LEU A 326 9.27 -32.16 4.69
C LEU A 326 8.84 -31.62 6.04
N LEU A 327 7.56 -31.23 6.15
CA LEU A 327 6.96 -30.71 7.38
C LEU A 327 5.77 -31.59 7.75
N ALA A 328 5.81 -32.20 8.94
CA ALA A 328 4.74 -33.08 9.39
C ALA A 328 4.45 -32.85 10.88
N ASP A 329 3.71 -31.80 11.17
CA ASP A 329 3.31 -31.42 12.53
C ASP A 329 1.81 -31.63 12.77
N HIS A 330 1.37 -31.39 14.00
CA HIS A 330 -0.06 -31.44 14.35
C HIS A 330 -0.69 -30.06 14.49
N SER A 331 0.04 -29.06 15.01
CA SER A 331 -0.56 -27.75 15.31
C SER A 331 -0.35 -26.71 14.21
N ALA A 332 0.89 -26.51 13.76
CA ALA A 332 1.21 -25.51 12.73
C ALA A 332 2.60 -25.73 12.14
N ALA A 333 2.78 -25.37 10.86
CA ALA A 333 4.06 -25.36 10.19
C ALA A 333 4.29 -24.03 9.46
N THR A 334 5.51 -23.51 9.46
CA THR A 334 5.86 -22.29 8.73
C THR A 334 7.15 -22.46 7.94
N VAL A 335 7.16 -22.04 6.67
CA VAL A 335 8.37 -21.84 5.87
C VAL A 335 8.45 -20.38 5.47
N SER A 336 9.56 -19.72 5.83
CA SER A 336 9.88 -18.37 5.35
C SER A 336 11.17 -18.40 4.55
N MET A 337 11.15 -17.81 3.36
CA MET A 337 12.33 -17.70 2.50
C MET A 337 12.51 -16.24 2.07
N SER A 338 13.66 -15.65 2.36
CA SER A 338 14.04 -14.31 1.90
C SER A 338 15.37 -14.38 1.15
N ASP A 339 15.39 -13.86 -0.08
CA ASP A 339 16.61 -13.77 -0.89
C ASP A 339 17.35 -15.11 -0.97
N SER A 340 16.63 -16.22 -1.16
CA SER A 340 17.16 -17.57 -1.00
C SER A 340 16.58 -18.54 -2.03
N THR A 341 17.22 -19.69 -2.21
CA THR A 341 16.81 -20.69 -3.20
C THR A 341 16.66 -22.07 -2.57
N LEU A 342 15.53 -22.72 -2.87
CA LEU A 342 15.30 -24.15 -2.68
C LEU A 342 15.33 -24.84 -4.05
N THR A 343 16.12 -25.90 -4.16
CA THR A 343 16.08 -26.83 -5.31
C THR A 343 15.55 -28.16 -4.82
N GLY A 344 14.23 -28.30 -4.87
CA GLY A 344 13.45 -29.37 -4.27
C GLY A 344 12.02 -28.90 -3.97
N ASN A 345 11.23 -29.77 -3.38
CA ASN A 345 9.83 -29.52 -3.03
C ASN A 345 9.70 -29.01 -1.58
N ILE A 346 8.59 -28.32 -1.31
CA ILE A 346 8.07 -28.13 0.04
C ILE A 346 6.85 -29.03 0.19
N ASP A 347 6.97 -30.08 0.99
CA ASP A 347 5.90 -31.05 1.23
C ASP A 347 5.46 -30.97 2.69
N ALA A 348 4.32 -30.34 2.94
CA ALA A 348 3.70 -30.31 4.24
C ALA A 348 2.56 -31.35 4.30
N THR A 349 2.67 -32.29 5.23
CA THR A 349 1.63 -33.28 5.57
C THR A 349 1.01 -32.98 6.94
N ASN A 350 1.03 -31.70 7.32
CA ASN A 350 0.60 -31.18 8.62
C ASN A 350 -0.93 -31.30 8.77
N GLU A 351 -1.39 -31.71 9.96
CA GLU A 351 -2.83 -31.71 10.29
C GLU A 351 -3.35 -30.29 10.57
N GLY A 352 -2.47 -29.42 11.08
CA GLY A 352 -2.75 -28.00 11.35
C GLY A 352 -2.41 -27.09 10.18
N ASN A 353 -2.47 -25.77 10.41
CA ASN A 353 -2.24 -24.77 9.36
C ASN A 353 -0.76 -24.69 8.95
N THR A 354 -0.52 -24.53 7.66
CA THR A 354 0.79 -24.36 7.03
C THR A 354 0.88 -22.98 6.40
N ALA A 355 1.92 -22.22 6.75
CA ALA A 355 2.19 -20.92 6.15
C ALA A 355 3.52 -20.92 5.39
N VAL A 356 3.47 -20.69 4.07
CA VAL A 356 4.65 -20.55 3.22
C VAL A 356 4.76 -19.11 2.73
N ALA A 357 5.84 -18.43 3.09
CA ALA A 357 6.08 -17.04 2.73
C ALA A 357 7.41 -16.89 1.99
N LEU A 358 7.33 -16.56 0.70
CA LEU A 358 8.47 -16.31 -0.18
C LEU A 358 8.62 -14.81 -0.42
N ASN A 359 9.84 -14.31 -0.27
CA ASN A 359 10.19 -12.91 -0.49
C ASN A 359 11.50 -12.81 -1.29
N ASN A 360 11.41 -12.40 -2.56
CA ASN A 360 12.54 -12.45 -3.50
C ASN A 360 13.25 -13.82 -3.46
N ALA A 361 12.46 -14.89 -3.44
CA ALA A 361 12.94 -16.26 -3.24
C ALA A 361 12.45 -17.20 -4.34
N THR A 362 13.18 -18.28 -4.56
CA THR A 362 12.87 -19.27 -5.61
C THR A 362 12.73 -20.67 -5.03
N VAL A 363 11.64 -21.34 -5.37
CA VAL A 363 11.42 -22.77 -5.16
C VAL A 363 11.43 -23.46 -6.53
N ASN A 364 12.51 -24.18 -6.82
CA ASN A 364 12.63 -24.98 -8.04
C ASN A 364 12.00 -26.37 -7.84
N GLY A 365 10.70 -26.39 -7.54
CA GLY A 365 9.93 -27.59 -7.22
C GLY A 365 8.48 -27.25 -6.92
N ASN A 366 7.76 -28.22 -6.35
CA ASN A 366 6.36 -28.06 -5.95
C ASN A 366 6.24 -27.48 -4.53
N ILE A 367 5.08 -26.92 -4.22
CA ILE A 367 4.65 -26.62 -2.86
C ILE A 367 3.32 -27.34 -2.64
N THR A 368 3.30 -28.26 -1.67
CA THR A 368 2.11 -29.01 -1.27
C THR A 368 1.84 -28.75 0.20
N THR A 369 0.62 -28.35 0.54
CA THR A 369 0.21 -28.17 1.94
C THR A 369 -0.78 -29.25 2.41
N GLY A 370 -1.21 -29.15 3.67
CA GLY A 370 -1.77 -30.25 4.44
C GLY A 370 -3.29 -30.23 4.50
N THR A 371 -3.85 -30.60 5.65
CA THR A 371 -5.31 -30.59 5.89
C THR A 371 -5.81 -29.37 6.67
N GLY A 372 -4.91 -28.45 7.00
CA GLY A 372 -5.22 -27.23 7.75
C GLY A 372 -5.79 -26.13 6.86
N ASN A 373 -6.02 -24.94 7.42
CA ASN A 373 -6.29 -23.75 6.62
C ASN A 373 -4.94 -23.10 6.28
N ASP A 374 -4.48 -23.34 5.07
CA ASP A 374 -3.12 -23.05 4.66
C ASP A 374 -3.01 -21.70 3.94
N SER A 375 -1.82 -21.09 4.00
CA SER A 375 -1.55 -19.81 3.36
C SER A 375 -0.20 -19.81 2.66
N ILE A 376 -0.22 -19.47 1.38
CA ILE A 376 0.97 -19.33 0.55
C ILE A 376 1.05 -17.90 0.02
N THR A 377 2.18 -17.24 0.26
CA THR A 377 2.44 -15.87 -0.18
C THR A 377 3.72 -15.82 -0.99
N LEU A 378 3.62 -15.34 -2.24
CA LEU A 378 4.75 -15.04 -3.11
C LEU A 378 4.87 -13.53 -3.25
N ALA A 379 5.97 -12.97 -2.73
CA ALA A 379 6.24 -11.55 -2.72
C ALA A 379 7.61 -11.18 -3.32
N ASN A 380 7.74 -9.95 -3.80
CA ASN A 380 8.94 -9.30 -4.30
C ASN A 380 9.68 -10.13 -5.36
N ASN A 381 9.00 -10.51 -6.44
CA ASN A 381 9.55 -11.35 -7.52
C ASN A 381 9.90 -12.78 -7.06
N SER A 382 9.04 -13.41 -6.27
CA SER A 382 9.23 -14.81 -5.89
C SER A 382 8.72 -15.76 -6.96
N HIS A 383 9.40 -16.90 -7.14
CA HIS A 383 9.11 -17.82 -8.24
C HIS A 383 9.00 -19.26 -7.73
N VAL A 384 7.95 -19.96 -8.19
CA VAL A 384 7.76 -21.40 -7.97
C VAL A 384 7.69 -22.07 -9.34
N THR A 385 8.59 -23.00 -9.62
CA THR A 385 8.64 -23.63 -10.96
C THR A 385 7.69 -24.81 -11.11
N GLY A 386 7.21 -25.36 -9.98
CA GLY A 386 6.32 -26.51 -9.94
C GLY A 386 4.87 -26.16 -9.59
N THR A 387 4.08 -27.19 -9.29
CA THR A 387 2.69 -27.08 -8.86
C THR A 387 2.60 -26.50 -7.45
N VAL A 388 1.59 -25.66 -7.23
CA VAL A 388 1.22 -25.15 -5.90
C VAL A 388 -0.14 -25.72 -5.54
N ASP A 389 -0.18 -26.54 -4.49
CA ASP A 389 -1.37 -27.27 -4.02
C ASP A 389 -1.65 -26.91 -2.56
N GLY A 390 -2.83 -26.32 -2.31
CA GLY A 390 -3.28 -25.93 -0.97
C GLY A 390 -3.76 -27.09 -0.10
N GLY A 391 -3.93 -28.29 -0.67
CA GLY A 391 -4.35 -29.47 0.08
C GLY A 391 -5.85 -29.51 0.35
N THR A 392 -6.25 -29.72 1.61
CA THR A 392 -7.66 -29.65 2.00
C THR A 392 -7.82 -28.63 3.10
N GLY A 393 -8.78 -27.72 2.98
CA GLY A 393 -8.94 -26.71 4.01
C GLY A 393 -9.73 -25.53 3.50
N ALA A 394 -9.50 -24.38 4.12
CA ALA A 394 -9.83 -23.09 3.55
C ALA A 394 -8.51 -22.38 3.25
N ASP A 395 -8.01 -22.59 2.04
CA ASP A 395 -6.63 -22.30 1.65
C ASP A 395 -6.54 -21.00 0.87
N THR A 396 -5.45 -20.26 1.08
CA THR A 396 -5.23 -18.95 0.45
C THR A 396 -3.89 -18.86 -0.26
N LEU A 397 -3.90 -18.52 -1.55
CA LEU A 397 -2.72 -18.15 -2.33
C LEU A 397 -2.71 -16.64 -2.59
N SER A 398 -1.60 -15.97 -2.35
CA SER A 398 -1.41 -14.54 -2.64
C SER A 398 -0.13 -14.29 -3.44
N LEU A 399 -0.25 -13.56 -4.55
CA LEU A 399 0.87 -13.18 -5.42
C LEU A 399 0.93 -11.66 -5.58
N ASP A 400 2.13 -11.09 -5.48
CA ASP A 400 2.38 -9.68 -5.79
C ASP A 400 2.95 -9.46 -7.21
N ALA A 401 3.28 -8.22 -7.54
CA ALA A 401 3.76 -7.87 -8.87
C ALA A 401 5.13 -8.52 -9.15
N GLY A 402 5.21 -9.29 -10.24
CA GLY A 402 6.45 -9.94 -10.67
C GLY A 402 6.70 -11.31 -10.06
N SER A 403 5.82 -11.79 -9.16
CA SER A 403 5.86 -13.16 -8.69
C SER A 403 5.21 -14.14 -9.69
N SER A 404 5.62 -15.41 -9.68
CA SER A 404 5.11 -16.40 -10.65
C SER A 404 5.03 -17.82 -10.10
N VAL A 405 4.08 -18.56 -10.65
CA VAL A 405 3.94 -20.01 -10.53
C VAL A 405 3.92 -20.56 -11.96
N ASP A 406 4.94 -21.35 -12.32
CA ASP A 406 5.05 -21.92 -13.67
C ASP A 406 4.33 -23.28 -13.80
N GLY A 407 4.00 -23.94 -12.68
CA GLY A 407 3.17 -25.14 -12.64
C GLY A 407 1.67 -24.84 -12.45
N SER A 408 0.89 -25.88 -12.17
CA SER A 408 -0.55 -25.74 -11.91
C SER A 408 -0.81 -25.17 -10.50
N ILE A 409 -1.91 -24.44 -10.33
CA ILE A 409 -2.45 -24.05 -9.03
C ILE A 409 -3.65 -24.94 -8.74
N ALA A 410 -3.70 -25.59 -7.58
CA ALA A 410 -4.78 -26.51 -7.21
C ALA A 410 -5.22 -26.30 -5.76
N GLN A 411 -6.47 -26.66 -5.46
CA GLN A 411 -7.00 -26.74 -4.10
C GLN A 411 -6.88 -25.43 -3.29
N PHE A 412 -7.36 -24.31 -3.85
CA PHE A 412 -7.46 -23.04 -3.12
C PHE A 412 -8.88 -22.50 -3.11
N GLU A 413 -9.38 -22.17 -1.92
CA GLU A 413 -10.65 -21.45 -1.76
C GLU A 413 -10.50 -19.97 -2.09
N THR A 414 -9.32 -19.38 -1.88
CA THR A 414 -9.06 -17.98 -2.21
C THR A 414 -7.73 -17.79 -2.91
N VAL A 415 -7.76 -17.13 -4.08
CA VAL A 415 -6.54 -16.70 -4.79
C VAL A 415 -6.57 -15.18 -4.98
N ASN A 416 -5.50 -14.52 -4.57
CA ASN A 416 -5.35 -13.07 -4.64
C ASN A 416 -4.14 -12.70 -5.51
N THR A 417 -4.35 -11.81 -6.48
CA THR A 417 -3.25 -11.17 -7.20
C THR A 417 -3.20 -9.68 -6.91
N ALA A 418 -1.99 -9.16 -6.75
CA ALA A 418 -1.69 -7.74 -6.71
C ALA A 418 -0.65 -7.44 -7.80
N GLY A 419 -0.96 -6.57 -8.75
CA GLY A 419 -0.08 -6.27 -9.90
C GLY A 419 -0.17 -7.29 -11.04
N ASN A 420 0.63 -7.12 -12.09
CA ASN A 420 0.55 -7.88 -13.34
C ASN A 420 1.08 -9.32 -13.19
N ASN A 421 0.22 -10.24 -12.73
CA ASN A 421 0.53 -11.66 -12.60
C ASN A 421 -0.03 -12.48 -13.76
N SER A 422 0.59 -13.61 -14.10
CA SER A 422 0.09 -14.55 -15.09
C SER A 422 -0.15 -15.91 -14.46
N LEU A 423 -1.43 -16.30 -14.32
CA LEU A 423 -1.83 -17.55 -13.67
C LEU A 423 -2.37 -18.52 -14.73
N THR A 424 -1.85 -19.75 -14.72
CA THR A 424 -2.40 -20.87 -15.49
C THR A 424 -2.90 -21.94 -14.52
N VAL A 425 -4.13 -22.40 -14.73
CA VAL A 425 -4.81 -23.31 -13.81
C VAL A 425 -5.49 -24.40 -14.63
N ASP A 426 -5.43 -25.65 -14.18
CA ASP A 426 -6.13 -26.73 -14.89
C ASP A 426 -7.63 -26.71 -14.63
N THR A 427 -7.99 -26.68 -13.35
CA THR A 427 -9.37 -26.67 -12.88
C THR A 427 -9.53 -25.65 -11.76
N ILE A 428 -10.63 -24.90 -11.79
CA ILE A 428 -11.09 -24.15 -10.62
C ILE A 428 -12.25 -24.91 -9.99
N GLU A 429 -12.13 -25.27 -8.71
CA GLU A 429 -13.14 -26.01 -7.95
C GLU A 429 -14.31 -25.13 -7.50
N ASP A 430 -15.38 -25.78 -7.05
CA ASP A 430 -16.55 -25.10 -6.47
C ASP A 430 -16.25 -24.41 -5.14
N ASN A 431 -17.00 -23.34 -4.84
CA ASN A 431 -16.91 -22.52 -3.63
C ASN A 431 -15.61 -21.72 -3.51
N THR A 432 -15.00 -21.35 -4.63
CA THR A 432 -13.72 -20.60 -4.66
C THR A 432 -13.92 -19.13 -5.05
N THR A 433 -13.03 -18.27 -4.57
CA THR A 433 -12.98 -16.84 -4.87
C THR A 433 -11.61 -16.46 -5.46
N TRP A 434 -11.62 -15.87 -6.65
CA TRP A 434 -10.40 -15.47 -7.38
C TRP A 434 -10.40 -13.97 -7.58
N ASN A 435 -9.47 -13.27 -6.92
CA ASN A 435 -9.32 -11.82 -7.00
C ASN A 435 -8.16 -11.49 -7.97
N ILE A 436 -8.50 -11.25 -9.24
CA ILE A 436 -7.57 -11.05 -10.37
C ILE A 436 -7.45 -9.56 -10.71
N GLN A 437 -6.52 -8.87 -10.07
CA GLN A 437 -6.45 -7.40 -10.10
C GLN A 437 -5.23 -6.88 -10.89
N SER A 438 -5.30 -5.60 -11.24
CA SER A 438 -4.17 -4.80 -11.75
C SER A 438 -3.50 -5.41 -12.98
N GLY A 439 -4.26 -5.66 -14.04
CA GLY A 439 -3.72 -6.19 -15.30
C GLY A 439 -3.27 -7.65 -15.26
N SER A 440 -3.63 -8.40 -14.21
CA SER A 440 -3.36 -9.83 -14.11
C SER A 440 -4.11 -10.65 -15.15
N THR A 441 -3.57 -11.82 -15.49
CA THR A 441 -4.23 -12.82 -16.32
C THR A 441 -4.51 -14.10 -15.53
N LEU A 442 -5.68 -14.69 -15.77
CA LEU A 442 -6.06 -16.02 -15.28
C LEU A 442 -6.49 -16.86 -16.48
N PHE A 443 -5.82 -18.00 -16.70
CA PHE A 443 -6.11 -18.90 -17.80
C PHE A 443 -6.42 -20.31 -17.29
N VAL A 444 -7.70 -20.68 -17.32
CA VAL A 444 -8.16 -22.03 -16.99
C VAL A 444 -8.12 -22.92 -18.25
N THR A 445 -7.39 -24.02 -18.19
CA THR A 445 -7.17 -24.91 -19.34
C THR A 445 -8.29 -25.92 -19.56
N ASN A 446 -8.94 -26.40 -18.49
CA ASN A 446 -9.98 -27.44 -18.57
C ASN A 446 -11.35 -26.93 -18.11
N THR A 447 -11.60 -26.90 -16.80
CA THR A 447 -12.95 -26.73 -16.25
C THR A 447 -13.00 -25.72 -15.10
N THR A 448 -14.07 -24.94 -15.04
CA THR A 448 -14.41 -24.11 -13.87
C THR A 448 -15.69 -24.64 -13.24
N GLY A 449 -15.68 -24.74 -11.91
CA GLY A 449 -16.79 -25.16 -11.08
C GLY A 449 -18.07 -24.35 -11.32
N SER A 450 -19.18 -24.91 -10.84
CA SER A 450 -20.52 -24.32 -10.90
C SER A 450 -20.78 -23.20 -9.87
N ASN A 451 -19.95 -23.06 -8.84
CA ASN A 451 -20.07 -22.02 -7.81
C ASN A 451 -18.73 -21.30 -7.58
N VAL A 452 -18.30 -20.50 -8.55
CA VAL A 452 -17.04 -19.76 -8.50
C VAL A 452 -17.31 -18.26 -8.57
N GLN A 453 -16.63 -17.46 -7.76
CA GLN A 453 -16.60 -16.00 -7.89
C GLN A 453 -15.23 -15.54 -8.39
N VAL A 454 -15.21 -14.84 -9.52
CA VAL A 454 -14.00 -14.17 -10.02
C VAL A 454 -14.21 -12.67 -9.95
N ASN A 455 -13.45 -11.99 -9.10
CA ASN A 455 -13.43 -10.55 -8.95
C ASN A 455 -12.23 -9.99 -9.72
N MET A 456 -12.43 -9.10 -10.70
CA MET A 456 -11.35 -8.61 -11.55
C MET A 456 -11.35 -7.10 -11.78
N SER A 457 -10.19 -6.52 -12.10
CA SER A 457 -10.12 -5.17 -12.68
C SER A 457 -10.44 -5.18 -14.17
N SER A 458 -10.93 -4.07 -14.73
CA SER A 458 -11.32 -4.04 -16.15
C SER A 458 -10.15 -4.22 -17.13
N ASP A 459 -8.91 -4.02 -16.69
CA ASP A 459 -7.69 -4.27 -17.47
C ASP A 459 -7.10 -5.67 -17.32
N SER A 460 -7.65 -6.49 -16.41
CA SER A 460 -7.28 -7.90 -16.30
C SER A 460 -7.94 -8.73 -17.41
N LEU A 461 -7.37 -9.91 -17.69
CA LEU A 461 -7.90 -10.86 -18.67
C LEU A 461 -8.16 -12.22 -18.03
N VAL A 462 -9.39 -12.73 -18.13
CA VAL A 462 -9.78 -14.03 -17.53
C VAL A 462 -10.32 -15.00 -18.58
N ASN A 463 -9.72 -16.18 -18.70
CA ASN A 463 -10.32 -17.33 -19.40
C ASN A 463 -10.77 -18.36 -18.38
N LEU A 464 -12.08 -18.62 -18.31
CA LEU A 464 -12.69 -19.60 -17.38
C LEU A 464 -12.77 -21.02 -17.95
N GLY A 465 -12.22 -21.28 -19.14
CA GLY A 465 -12.25 -22.61 -19.75
C GLY A 465 -13.68 -23.08 -20.01
N THR A 466 -13.97 -24.36 -19.70
CA THR A 466 -15.31 -24.93 -19.80
C THR A 466 -16.09 -24.74 -18.50
N VAL A 467 -17.24 -24.05 -18.55
CA VAL A 467 -18.19 -23.90 -17.45
C VAL A 467 -19.42 -24.79 -17.69
N GLY A 468 -19.91 -25.45 -16.64
CA GLY A 468 -21.04 -26.39 -16.72
C GLY A 468 -22.33 -25.76 -17.26
N ALA A 469 -23.17 -26.55 -17.94
CA ALA A 469 -24.40 -26.10 -18.64
C ALA A 469 -25.49 -25.46 -17.74
N THR A 470 -25.32 -25.51 -16.41
CA THR A 470 -26.22 -24.93 -15.39
C THR A 470 -25.46 -24.21 -14.27
N ALA A 471 -24.18 -23.89 -14.48
CA ALA A 471 -23.30 -23.27 -13.50
C ALA A 471 -23.74 -21.82 -13.18
N ASN A 472 -23.76 -21.39 -11.93
CA ASN A 472 -24.09 -20.00 -11.55
C ASN A 472 -22.80 -19.24 -11.16
N SER A 473 -21.74 -19.42 -11.92
CA SER A 473 -20.45 -18.75 -11.63
C SER A 473 -20.59 -17.24 -11.84
N ASN A 474 -19.97 -16.45 -10.97
CA ASN A 474 -20.09 -15.00 -10.98
C ASN A 474 -18.76 -14.37 -11.39
N LEU A 475 -18.77 -13.60 -12.46
CA LEU A 475 -17.67 -12.73 -12.86
C LEU A 475 -18.03 -11.29 -12.47
N VAL A 476 -17.28 -10.72 -11.53
CA VAL A 476 -17.50 -9.38 -10.99
C VAL A 476 -16.37 -8.46 -11.38
N VAL A 477 -16.67 -7.42 -12.17
CA VAL A 477 -15.72 -6.35 -12.45
C VAL A 477 -15.71 -5.38 -11.28
N SER A 478 -14.63 -5.42 -10.51
CA SER A 478 -14.48 -4.74 -9.22
C SER A 478 -14.07 -3.29 -9.35
N ASN A 479 -13.31 -2.95 -10.39
CA ASN A 479 -12.89 -1.59 -10.68
C ASN A 479 -12.67 -1.41 -12.19
N THR A 480 -12.63 -0.15 -12.62
CA THR A 480 -12.33 0.22 -14.00
C THR A 480 -10.95 0.87 -14.07
N SER A 481 -10.05 0.30 -14.87
CA SER A 481 -8.71 0.81 -15.11
C SER A 481 -8.69 1.89 -16.19
N MET A 482 -7.78 2.86 -16.03
CA MET A 482 -7.56 3.97 -16.97
C MET A 482 -7.18 3.48 -18.38
N SER A 483 -6.45 2.36 -18.49
CA SER A 483 -6.07 1.78 -19.79
C SER A 483 -7.27 1.36 -20.64
N THR A 484 -8.42 1.15 -20.00
CA THR A 484 -9.67 0.75 -20.65
C THR A 484 -10.61 1.92 -20.93
N ALA A 485 -10.21 3.15 -20.58
CA ALA A 485 -10.97 4.35 -20.87
C ALA A 485 -11.17 4.52 -22.39
N ASN A 486 -12.39 4.88 -22.80
CA ASN A 486 -12.78 5.03 -24.21
C ASN A 486 -12.58 3.79 -25.10
N GLN A 487 -12.41 2.60 -24.52
CA GLN A 487 -12.33 1.36 -25.27
C GLN A 487 -13.73 0.83 -25.56
N GLN A 488 -13.95 0.31 -26.76
CA GLN A 488 -15.22 -0.30 -27.16
C GLN A 488 -15.00 -1.78 -27.44
N ASN A 489 -15.88 -2.64 -26.92
CA ASN A 489 -15.82 -4.07 -27.13
C ASN A 489 -14.43 -4.66 -26.81
N LEU A 490 -13.85 -4.29 -25.67
CA LEU A 490 -12.64 -4.94 -25.15
C LEU A 490 -13.03 -6.29 -24.53
N ALA A 491 -12.50 -7.39 -25.05
CA ALA A 491 -12.71 -8.71 -24.46
C ALA A 491 -11.89 -8.82 -23.17
N ILE A 492 -12.56 -8.83 -22.02
CA ILE A 492 -11.93 -8.93 -20.70
C ILE A 492 -12.05 -10.33 -20.11
N ALA A 493 -13.01 -11.12 -20.59
CA ALA A 493 -13.08 -12.53 -20.24
C ALA A 493 -13.63 -13.42 -21.37
N THR A 494 -13.33 -14.71 -21.30
CA THR A 494 -13.88 -15.74 -22.19
C THR A 494 -14.26 -17.01 -21.41
N TYR A 495 -15.31 -17.69 -21.86
CA TYR A 495 -15.75 -18.97 -21.29
C TYR A 495 -16.46 -19.83 -22.34
N THR A 496 -16.46 -21.15 -22.14
CA THR A 496 -17.10 -22.15 -23.02
C THR A 496 -18.22 -22.86 -22.28
N THR A 497 -19.42 -22.98 -22.86
CA THR A 497 -20.56 -23.67 -22.22
C THR A 497 -21.46 -24.38 -23.22
N SER A 498 -22.09 -25.48 -22.78
CA SER A 498 -23.20 -26.15 -23.49
C SER A 498 -24.59 -25.71 -23.02
N ALA A 499 -24.69 -24.69 -22.16
CA ALA A 499 -25.96 -24.18 -21.66
C ALA A 499 -26.88 -23.71 -22.79
N SER A 500 -28.17 -24.04 -22.70
CA SER A 500 -29.19 -23.54 -23.64
C SER A 500 -29.49 -22.05 -23.46
N ASN A 501 -29.16 -21.48 -22.29
CA ASN A 501 -29.19 -20.04 -22.01
C ASN A 501 -27.82 -19.59 -21.44
N PRO A 502 -26.83 -19.28 -22.28
CA PRO A 502 -25.45 -19.04 -21.86
C PRO A 502 -25.20 -17.92 -20.82
N PRO A 503 -26.01 -16.85 -20.73
CA PRO A 503 -25.95 -15.91 -19.61
C PRO A 503 -26.27 -16.52 -18.23
N ASN A 504 -26.93 -17.69 -18.19
CA ASN A 504 -27.13 -18.42 -16.95
C ASN A 504 -25.91 -19.27 -16.55
N ALA A 505 -24.91 -19.44 -17.42
CA ALA A 505 -23.71 -20.23 -17.12
C ALA A 505 -22.62 -19.40 -16.40
N VAL A 506 -22.55 -18.11 -16.72
CA VAL A 506 -21.71 -17.12 -16.03
C VAL A 506 -22.51 -15.84 -15.91
N SER A 507 -22.81 -15.42 -14.68
CA SER A 507 -23.38 -14.11 -14.41
C SER A 507 -22.27 -13.07 -14.41
N VAL A 508 -22.47 -11.98 -15.15
CA VAL A 508 -21.48 -10.89 -15.27
C VAL A 508 -22.10 -9.60 -14.76
N ALA A 509 -21.41 -8.94 -13.83
CA ALA A 509 -21.82 -7.64 -13.30
C ALA A 509 -20.62 -6.83 -12.79
N PHE A 510 -20.83 -5.54 -12.55
CA PHE A 510 -19.97 -4.74 -11.70
C PHE A 510 -20.26 -5.03 -10.22
N SER A 511 -19.42 -4.55 -9.30
CA SER A 511 -19.56 -4.79 -7.85
C SER A 511 -20.93 -4.43 -7.24
N ASN A 512 -21.67 -3.51 -7.86
CA ASN A 512 -23.01 -3.12 -7.42
C ASN A 512 -24.13 -4.06 -7.97
N GLY A 513 -23.77 -5.11 -8.69
CA GLY A 513 -24.70 -6.05 -9.33
C GLY A 513 -25.27 -5.58 -10.68
N ALA A 514 -24.96 -4.36 -11.14
CA ALA A 514 -25.41 -3.84 -12.42
C ALA A 514 -24.46 -4.21 -13.57
N GLN A 515 -24.97 -4.25 -14.81
CA GLN A 515 -24.17 -4.42 -16.03
C GLN A 515 -23.81 -3.09 -16.70
N GLN A 516 -24.37 -1.99 -16.21
CA GLN A 516 -24.09 -0.64 -16.66
C GLN A 516 -23.87 0.23 -15.43
N VAL A 517 -22.76 0.97 -15.46
CA VAL A 517 -22.33 1.81 -14.35
C VAL A 517 -21.60 3.03 -14.90
N GLU A 518 -21.57 4.07 -14.10
CA GLU A 518 -20.69 5.21 -14.33
C GLU A 518 -19.46 5.08 -13.43
N SER A 519 -18.29 5.37 -13.98
CA SER A 519 -17.06 5.51 -13.19
C SER A 519 -16.35 6.83 -13.54
N ARG A 520 -15.69 7.42 -12.55
CA ARG A 520 -14.87 8.62 -12.74
C ARG A 520 -13.45 8.23 -13.13
N ASN A 521 -12.90 8.92 -14.11
CA ASN A 521 -11.48 8.85 -14.42
C ASN A 521 -10.99 10.24 -14.86
N GLY A 522 -10.16 10.86 -14.01
CA GLY A 522 -9.78 12.25 -14.19
C GLY A 522 -10.98 13.19 -14.15
N ALA A 523 -10.98 14.18 -15.04
CA ALA A 523 -12.01 15.21 -15.14
C ALA A 523 -13.33 14.72 -15.75
N TYR A 524 -13.37 13.51 -16.30
CA TYR A 524 -14.52 12.99 -17.01
C TYR A 524 -15.15 11.79 -16.30
N ASN A 525 -16.46 11.68 -16.46
CA ASN A 525 -17.17 10.46 -16.19
C ASN A 525 -17.11 9.53 -17.40
N TYR A 526 -17.20 8.24 -17.14
CA TYR A 526 -17.20 7.18 -18.14
C TYR A 526 -18.39 6.29 -17.93
N ASN A 527 -19.19 6.16 -18.99
CA ASN A 527 -20.27 5.18 -19.06
C ASN A 527 -19.66 3.83 -19.43
N ASN A 528 -19.70 2.89 -18.49
CA ASN A 528 -19.16 1.56 -18.64
C ASN A 528 -20.27 0.54 -18.75
N SER A 529 -20.04 -0.48 -19.58
CA SER A 529 -20.99 -1.56 -19.79
C SER A 529 -20.28 -2.89 -19.95
N LEU A 530 -20.96 -3.94 -19.49
CA LEU A 530 -20.57 -5.33 -19.66
C LEU A 530 -21.62 -6.02 -20.52
N THR A 531 -21.18 -6.67 -21.59
CA THR A 531 -22.06 -7.46 -22.45
C THR A 531 -21.44 -8.83 -22.73
N GLN A 532 -22.28 -9.86 -22.86
CA GLN A 532 -21.85 -11.20 -23.23
C GLN A 532 -22.16 -11.42 -24.71
N GLN A 533 -21.15 -11.79 -25.51
CA GLN A 533 -21.29 -11.98 -26.94
C GLN A 533 -20.77 -13.36 -27.35
N ALA A 534 -21.55 -14.12 -28.11
CA ALA A 534 -21.13 -15.41 -28.66
C ALA A 534 -20.05 -15.20 -29.72
N GLN A 535 -18.99 -15.99 -29.66
CA GLN A 535 -17.99 -16.05 -30.73
C GLN A 535 -18.63 -16.64 -32.00
N PRO A 536 -18.41 -16.06 -33.20
CA PRO A 536 -18.87 -16.65 -34.44
C PRO A 536 -18.31 -18.07 -34.59
N SER A 537 -19.19 -19.06 -34.78
CA SER A 537 -18.77 -20.44 -35.03
C SER A 537 -17.90 -20.50 -36.29
N THR A 538 -16.60 -20.73 -36.16
CA THR A 538 -15.66 -20.81 -37.28
C THR A 538 -15.73 -22.14 -38.06
N VAL A 539 -16.73 -22.99 -37.79
CA VAL A 539 -16.87 -24.29 -38.48
C VAL A 539 -17.66 -24.15 -39.79
N SER A 540 -17.03 -23.50 -40.77
CA SER A 540 -17.40 -23.68 -42.18
C SER A 540 -16.77 -24.98 -42.70
N ASN A 541 -17.43 -26.12 -42.49
CA ASN A 541 -17.51 -27.25 -43.45
C ASN A 541 -17.97 -28.53 -42.75
N GLY A 542 -19.22 -28.95 -43.00
CA GLY A 542 -19.61 -30.32 -43.39
C GLY A 542 -19.13 -31.56 -42.61
N LEU A 543 -18.51 -31.44 -41.45
CA LEU A 543 -18.09 -32.54 -40.59
C LEU A 543 -18.88 -32.46 -39.28
N LEU A 544 -19.45 -33.59 -38.87
CA LEU A 544 -20.29 -33.76 -37.69
C LEU A 544 -19.62 -33.10 -36.46
N GLN A 545 -20.18 -31.98 -35.98
CA GLN A 545 -19.79 -31.41 -34.69
C GLN A 545 -20.21 -32.39 -33.60
N ALA A 546 -19.24 -32.89 -32.83
CA ALA A 546 -19.51 -33.81 -31.73
C ALA A 546 -19.98 -33.10 -30.45
N ASN A 547 -19.74 -31.79 -30.31
CA ASN A 547 -20.07 -31.05 -29.09
C ASN A 547 -20.90 -29.79 -29.41
N ASN A 548 -22.00 -29.61 -28.68
CA ASN A 548 -22.87 -28.43 -28.72
C ASN A 548 -22.32 -27.26 -27.89
N ASP A 549 -21.00 -27.20 -27.66
CA ASP A 549 -20.37 -26.18 -26.81
C ASP A 549 -20.22 -24.87 -27.59
N THR A 550 -20.56 -23.75 -26.94
CA THR A 550 -20.46 -22.39 -27.49
C THR A 550 -19.48 -21.57 -26.66
N VAL A 551 -18.60 -20.81 -27.33
CA VAL A 551 -17.65 -19.88 -26.68
C VAL A 551 -18.26 -18.49 -26.61
N TYR A 552 -18.12 -17.83 -25.47
CA TYR A 552 -18.62 -16.47 -25.20
C TYR A 552 -17.49 -15.58 -24.71
N ASN A 553 -17.49 -14.33 -25.19
CA ASN A 553 -16.67 -13.26 -24.62
C ASN A 553 -17.51 -12.37 -23.71
N VAL A 554 -16.90 -11.90 -22.64
CA VAL A 554 -17.35 -10.76 -21.85
C VAL A 554 -16.67 -9.51 -22.38
N MET A 555 -17.47 -8.62 -22.94
CA MET A 555 -17.04 -7.40 -23.59
C MET A 555 -17.26 -6.23 -22.66
N PHE A 556 -16.17 -5.57 -22.28
CA PHE A 556 -16.17 -4.29 -21.61
C PHE A 556 -16.19 -3.17 -22.65
N SER A 557 -17.11 -2.22 -22.49
CA SER A 557 -17.10 -0.98 -23.26
C SER A 557 -17.17 0.20 -22.31
N SER A 558 -16.27 1.14 -22.50
CA SER A 558 -16.20 2.42 -21.81
C SER A 558 -16.30 3.55 -22.83
N SER A 559 -17.16 4.51 -22.55
CA SER A 559 -17.28 5.73 -23.35
C SER A 559 -17.23 6.92 -22.43
N ARG A 560 -16.42 7.92 -22.79
CA ARG A 560 -16.40 9.21 -22.11
C ARG A 560 -17.80 9.81 -22.13
N GLY A 561 -18.34 10.03 -20.95
CA GLY A 561 -19.53 10.82 -20.70
C GLY A 561 -19.18 12.29 -20.52
N ASP A 562 -19.96 12.98 -19.69
CA ASP A 562 -19.80 14.40 -19.44
C ASP A 562 -18.62 14.68 -18.49
N LEU A 563 -18.25 15.96 -18.39
CA LEU A 563 -17.36 16.43 -17.34
C LEU A 563 -17.96 16.12 -15.96
N ALA A 564 -17.11 15.75 -15.01
CA ALA A 564 -17.51 15.60 -13.62
C ALA A 564 -18.03 16.94 -13.07
N SER A 565 -19.06 16.91 -12.22
CA SER A 565 -19.70 18.13 -11.74
C SER A 565 -18.79 19.06 -10.93
N ASP A 566 -17.74 18.56 -10.26
CA ASP A 566 -16.77 19.43 -9.60
C ASP A 566 -15.92 20.25 -10.59
N VAL A 567 -15.53 19.66 -11.72
CA VAL A 567 -14.88 20.39 -12.81
C VAL A 567 -15.83 21.42 -13.40
N GLN A 568 -17.10 21.07 -13.57
CA GLN A 568 -18.12 22.01 -14.02
C GLN A 568 -18.34 23.16 -13.02
N GLY A 569 -18.37 22.85 -11.71
CA GLY A 569 -18.55 23.84 -10.63
C GLY A 569 -17.38 24.83 -10.56
N MET A 570 -16.15 24.36 -10.66
CA MET A 570 -14.96 25.23 -10.73
C MET A 570 -15.05 26.26 -11.88
N ILE A 571 -15.48 25.82 -13.07
CA ILE A 571 -15.67 26.71 -14.23
C ILE A 571 -16.77 27.75 -13.92
N ALA A 572 -17.92 27.30 -13.42
CA ALA A 572 -19.03 28.18 -13.05
C ALA A 572 -18.65 29.18 -11.93
N GLY A 573 -17.82 28.76 -10.97
CA GLY A 573 -17.33 29.60 -9.88
C GLY A 573 -16.41 30.73 -10.39
N LEU A 574 -15.50 30.44 -11.33
CA LEU A 574 -14.66 31.47 -11.96
C LEU A 574 -15.50 32.49 -12.74
N ASP A 575 -16.52 32.04 -13.47
CA ASP A 575 -17.43 32.96 -14.17
C ASP A 575 -18.34 33.74 -13.21
N ALA A 576 -18.84 33.12 -12.14
CA ALA A 576 -19.60 33.82 -11.11
C ALA A 576 -18.76 34.91 -10.42
N ALA A 577 -17.48 34.65 -10.14
CA ALA A 577 -16.54 35.66 -9.64
C ALA A 577 -16.45 36.87 -10.59
N LYS A 578 -16.29 36.60 -11.88
CA LYS A 578 -16.22 37.60 -12.96
C LYS A 578 -17.49 38.47 -13.00
N GLN A 579 -18.67 37.86 -12.95
CA GLN A 579 -19.95 38.59 -12.90
C GLN A 579 -20.09 39.44 -11.63
N ALA A 580 -19.71 38.90 -10.48
CA ALA A 580 -19.72 39.65 -9.23
C ALA A 580 -18.75 40.86 -9.27
N GLY A 581 -17.58 40.71 -9.92
CA GLY A 581 -16.66 41.82 -10.17
C GLY A 581 -17.24 42.91 -11.07
N ARG A 582 -17.94 42.52 -12.15
CA ARG A 582 -18.64 43.47 -13.03
C ARG A 582 -19.72 44.25 -12.30
N MET A 583 -20.50 43.58 -11.44
CA MET A 583 -21.50 44.23 -10.58
C MET A 583 -20.88 45.33 -9.71
N ILE A 584 -19.68 45.11 -9.15
CA ILE A 584 -18.92 46.11 -8.39
C ILE A 584 -18.49 47.30 -9.26
N THR A 585 -18.02 47.05 -10.49
CA THR A 585 -17.62 48.15 -11.38
C THR A 585 -18.79 48.94 -11.94
N ASP A 586 -19.92 48.30 -12.23
CA ASP A 586 -21.13 48.96 -12.70
C ASP A 586 -21.74 49.85 -11.62
N ASP A 587 -21.69 49.43 -10.36
CA ASP A 587 -22.06 50.24 -9.20
C ASP A 587 -21.23 51.55 -9.14
N LEU A 588 -19.90 51.45 -9.33
CA LEU A 588 -19.01 52.61 -9.40
C LEU A 588 -19.30 53.53 -10.59
N ALA A 589 -19.59 52.96 -11.77
CA ALA A 589 -19.95 53.74 -12.96
C ALA A 589 -21.29 54.47 -12.75
N ASN A 590 -22.24 53.83 -12.08
CA ASN A 590 -23.50 54.44 -11.68
C ASN A 590 -23.28 55.55 -10.65
N ARG A 591 -22.44 55.34 -9.64
CA ARG A 591 -22.05 56.34 -8.66
C ARG A 591 -21.48 57.60 -9.33
N LEU A 592 -20.52 57.44 -10.25
CA LEU A 592 -19.95 58.56 -11.00
C LEU A 592 -20.99 59.26 -11.88
N THR A 593 -21.94 58.51 -12.47
CA THR A 593 -23.05 59.12 -13.21
C THR A 593 -23.89 60.03 -12.32
N GLN A 594 -24.14 59.64 -11.07
CA GLN A 594 -24.88 60.48 -10.12
C GLN A 594 -24.11 61.75 -9.75
N VAL A 595 -22.81 61.62 -9.46
CA VAL A 595 -21.94 62.77 -9.17
C VAL A 595 -21.93 63.74 -10.35
N HIS A 596 -21.79 63.21 -11.58
CA HIS A 596 -21.82 64.02 -12.80
C HIS A 596 -23.16 64.74 -13.01
N LEU A 597 -24.28 64.07 -12.73
CA LEU A 597 -25.62 64.68 -12.81
C LEU A 597 -25.80 65.80 -11.78
N GLN A 598 -25.31 65.61 -10.54
CA GLN A 598 -25.34 66.66 -9.52
C GLN A 598 -24.53 67.89 -9.94
N ASN A 599 -23.34 67.68 -10.52
CA ASN A 599 -22.50 68.76 -11.05
C ASN A 599 -23.17 69.50 -12.22
N LEU A 600 -23.77 68.77 -13.17
CA LEU A 600 -24.48 69.34 -14.34
C LEU A 600 -25.65 70.25 -13.95
N PHE A 601 -26.42 69.84 -12.94
CA PHE A 601 -27.58 70.60 -12.47
C PHE A 601 -27.22 71.69 -11.44
N GLY A 602 -25.93 71.92 -11.17
CA GLY A 602 -25.47 72.98 -10.28
C GLY A 602 -25.69 72.68 -8.78
N HIS A 603 -25.91 71.42 -8.43
CA HIS A 603 -25.94 70.94 -7.05
C HIS A 603 -24.56 70.44 -6.57
N GLY A 604 -23.56 70.41 -7.46
CA GLY A 604 -22.18 70.06 -7.13
C GLY A 604 -21.56 71.06 -6.16
N VAL A 605 -21.13 70.57 -5.00
CA VAL A 605 -20.38 71.33 -4.01
C VAL A 605 -19.03 70.64 -3.83
N ASP A 606 -17.94 71.43 -3.79
CA ASP A 606 -16.62 70.89 -3.45
C ASP A 606 -16.67 70.22 -2.08
N GLY A 607 -16.19 68.99 -2.00
CA GLY A 607 -16.13 68.27 -0.73
C GLY A 607 -16.23 66.76 -0.87
N ALA A 608 -16.37 66.11 0.28
CA ALA A 608 -16.44 64.67 0.39
C ALA A 608 -17.90 64.19 0.35
N GLN A 609 -18.10 62.98 -0.15
CA GLN A 609 -19.34 62.25 -0.02
C GLN A 609 -19.04 60.84 0.48
N VAL A 610 -19.88 60.33 1.37
CA VAL A 610 -19.91 58.92 1.77
C VAL A 610 -21.16 58.27 1.20
N TRP A 611 -21.04 57.05 0.68
CA TRP A 611 -22.16 56.35 0.06
C TRP A 611 -22.12 54.86 0.35
N GLY A 612 -23.27 54.20 0.16
CA GLY A 612 -23.41 52.77 0.33
C GLY A 612 -24.63 52.22 -0.40
N ASP A 613 -24.41 51.14 -1.13
CA ASP A 613 -25.33 50.51 -2.08
C ASP A 613 -25.47 49.02 -1.75
N PHE A 614 -26.70 48.54 -1.82
CA PHE A 614 -27.05 47.12 -1.81
C PHE A 614 -27.17 46.64 -3.25
N LEU A 615 -26.57 45.48 -3.51
CA LEU A 615 -26.46 44.87 -4.83
C LEU A 615 -27.11 43.49 -4.80
N TYR A 616 -27.91 43.19 -5.82
CA TYR A 616 -28.52 41.88 -6.01
C TYR A 616 -28.57 41.55 -7.50
N GLN A 617 -28.24 40.32 -7.86
CA GLN A 617 -28.33 39.80 -9.21
C GLN A 617 -28.85 38.36 -9.18
N ASN A 618 -29.67 37.99 -10.14
CA ASN A 618 -30.15 36.62 -10.32
C ASN A 618 -30.35 36.38 -11.82
N GLY A 619 -29.60 35.44 -12.37
CA GLY A 619 -29.60 35.13 -13.79
C GLY A 619 -29.28 33.66 -14.06
N ASP A 620 -29.64 33.21 -15.25
CA ASP A 620 -29.25 31.93 -15.82
C ASP A 620 -28.24 32.23 -16.94
N TYR A 621 -27.05 31.63 -16.87
CA TYR A 621 -25.93 31.89 -17.76
C TYR A 621 -25.65 30.66 -18.62
N SER A 622 -25.45 30.87 -19.92
CA SER A 622 -25.01 29.84 -20.85
C SER A 622 -23.63 30.24 -21.38
N ASP A 623 -22.60 29.70 -20.75
CA ASP A 623 -21.19 29.98 -21.06
C ASP A 623 -20.44 28.66 -21.30
N ASP A 624 -19.20 28.50 -20.83
CA ASP A 624 -18.47 27.24 -20.89
C ASP A 624 -19.19 26.08 -20.15
N VAL A 625 -19.99 26.43 -19.14
CA VAL A 625 -20.92 25.55 -18.42
C VAL A 625 -22.23 26.31 -18.21
N ASP A 626 -23.38 25.65 -18.35
CA ASP A 626 -24.68 26.25 -18.03
C ASP A 626 -24.92 26.28 -16.51
N TYR A 627 -25.11 27.46 -15.93
CA TYR A 627 -25.34 27.62 -14.49
C TYR A 627 -26.34 28.73 -14.16
N LYS A 628 -26.94 28.61 -12.97
CA LYS A 628 -27.77 29.64 -12.38
C LYS A 628 -27.01 30.28 -11.24
N ASP A 629 -26.87 31.61 -11.26
CA ASP A 629 -26.25 32.35 -10.18
C ASP A 629 -27.23 33.30 -9.49
N ILE A 630 -27.05 33.44 -8.17
CA ILE A 630 -27.69 34.45 -7.34
C ILE A 630 -26.59 35.16 -6.55
N THR A 631 -26.21 36.35 -7.02
CA THR A 631 -25.24 37.22 -6.36
C THR A 631 -25.94 38.23 -5.46
N GLN A 632 -25.44 38.38 -4.23
CA GLN A 632 -25.84 39.42 -3.30
C GLN A 632 -24.61 40.15 -2.80
N GLY A 633 -24.69 41.46 -2.66
CA GLY A 633 -23.56 42.24 -2.21
C GLY A 633 -23.93 43.56 -1.57
N VAL A 634 -22.92 44.17 -0.98
CA VAL A 634 -22.96 45.55 -0.51
C VAL A 634 -21.66 46.22 -0.94
N GLN A 635 -21.76 47.48 -1.33
CA GLN A 635 -20.61 48.28 -1.67
C GLN A 635 -20.76 49.65 -1.05
N GLY A 636 -19.68 50.22 -0.55
CA GLY A 636 -19.70 51.56 0.02
C GLY A 636 -18.35 52.23 -0.10
N GLY A 637 -18.37 53.54 -0.21
CA GLY A 637 -17.17 54.29 -0.52
C GLY A 637 -17.22 55.72 -0.06
N VAL A 638 -16.08 56.38 -0.29
CA VAL A 638 -15.94 57.82 -0.14
C VAL A 638 -15.33 58.38 -1.41
N ASP A 639 -15.95 59.43 -1.93
CA ASP A 639 -15.41 60.22 -3.04
C ASP A 639 -15.27 61.68 -2.67
N TRP A 640 -14.36 62.35 -3.36
CA TRP A 640 -14.10 63.78 -3.24
C TRP A 640 -14.19 64.40 -4.62
N THR A 641 -15.01 65.44 -4.75
CA THR A 641 -15.13 66.23 -5.98
C THR A 641 -14.50 67.61 -5.79
N THR A 642 -13.69 68.03 -6.76
CA THR A 642 -13.10 69.37 -6.83
C THR A 642 -13.42 70.02 -8.16
N HIS A 643 -13.99 71.22 -8.12
CA HIS A 643 -14.22 72.05 -9.28
C HIS A 643 -12.98 72.92 -9.55
N LEU A 644 -12.56 72.92 -10.81
CA LEU A 644 -11.41 73.67 -11.28
C LEU A 644 -11.84 75.01 -11.89
N ASN A 645 -10.93 75.98 -11.90
CA ASN A 645 -11.20 77.34 -12.42
C ASN A 645 -11.59 77.39 -13.90
N ASN A 646 -11.33 76.32 -14.66
CA ASN A 646 -11.70 76.19 -16.07
C ASN A 646 -13.11 75.60 -16.30
N GLY A 647 -13.87 75.32 -15.23
CA GLY A 647 -15.20 74.73 -15.32
C GLY A 647 -15.23 73.20 -15.34
N ASP A 648 -14.07 72.56 -15.16
CA ASP A 648 -13.97 71.11 -15.02
C ASP A 648 -14.28 70.69 -13.58
N SER A 649 -14.77 69.47 -13.43
CA SER A 649 -14.87 68.77 -12.14
C SER A 649 -14.02 67.50 -12.19
N LEU A 650 -13.28 67.28 -11.12
CA LEU A 650 -12.49 66.07 -10.92
C LEU A 650 -12.99 65.37 -9.65
N THR A 651 -13.38 64.11 -9.80
CA THR A 651 -13.82 63.23 -8.72
C THR A 651 -12.83 62.08 -8.57
N GLY A 652 -12.45 61.78 -7.34
CA GLY A 652 -11.66 60.59 -7.00
C GLY A 652 -12.20 59.95 -5.73
N GLY A 653 -12.21 58.62 -5.68
CA GLY A 653 -12.76 57.89 -4.55
C GLY A 653 -12.17 56.51 -4.36
N ILE A 654 -12.47 55.97 -3.18
CA ILE A 654 -12.17 54.58 -2.80
C ILE A 654 -13.46 53.91 -2.33
N ALA A 655 -13.60 52.62 -2.62
CA ALA A 655 -14.74 51.84 -2.18
C ALA A 655 -14.32 50.46 -1.68
N LEU A 656 -15.11 49.93 -0.75
CA LEU A 656 -15.03 48.57 -0.26
C LEU A 656 -16.32 47.85 -0.64
N GLY A 657 -16.19 46.67 -1.21
CA GLY A 657 -17.31 45.83 -1.62
C GLY A 657 -17.25 44.46 -0.97
N TRP A 658 -18.40 43.86 -0.77
CA TRP A 658 -18.53 42.45 -0.44
C TRP A 658 -19.60 41.83 -1.32
N THR A 659 -19.31 40.67 -1.90
CA THR A 659 -20.30 39.87 -2.62
C THR A 659 -20.29 38.43 -2.14
N ARG A 660 -21.44 37.80 -2.33
CA ARG A 660 -21.65 36.36 -2.26
C ARG A 660 -22.48 35.93 -3.44
N SER A 661 -21.89 35.09 -4.26
CA SER A 661 -22.54 34.39 -5.37
C SER A 661 -22.88 32.96 -4.94
N ARG A 662 -23.97 32.44 -5.49
CA ARG A 662 -24.40 31.05 -5.28
C ARG A 662 -24.78 30.50 -6.63
N ASP A 663 -23.82 29.80 -7.21
CA ASP A 663 -23.92 29.19 -8.50
C ASP A 663 -24.29 27.71 -8.38
N ARG A 664 -25.17 27.26 -9.27
CA ARG A 664 -25.66 25.87 -9.29
C ARG A 664 -25.95 25.44 -10.72
N SER A 665 -25.79 24.16 -10.99
CA SER A 665 -26.15 23.59 -12.29
C SER A 665 -27.61 23.84 -12.63
N THR A 666 -27.90 24.23 -13.88
CA THR A 666 -29.26 24.36 -14.43
C THR A 666 -29.86 23.01 -14.81
N ASN A 667 -29.01 22.01 -15.02
CA ASN A 667 -29.42 20.66 -15.33
C ASN A 667 -29.86 19.96 -14.04
N GLY A 668 -31.17 19.77 -13.84
CA GLY A 668 -31.75 19.09 -12.68
C GLY A 668 -31.47 17.58 -12.58
N GLY A 669 -30.35 17.12 -13.14
CA GLY A 669 -29.86 15.74 -13.11
C GLY A 669 -29.12 15.40 -11.82
N SER A 670 -28.72 14.14 -11.70
CA SER A 670 -27.95 13.60 -10.58
C SER A 670 -26.46 14.01 -10.60
N ASN A 671 -25.90 14.33 -11.78
CA ASN A 671 -24.63 15.04 -11.93
C ASN A 671 -24.90 16.55 -11.73
N ASN A 672 -24.66 17.08 -10.53
CA ASN A 672 -24.89 18.48 -10.22
C ASN A 672 -23.82 19.05 -9.28
N PHE A 673 -23.69 20.38 -9.31
CA PHE A 673 -22.87 21.14 -8.38
C PHE A 673 -23.68 22.28 -7.76
N ASN A 674 -23.21 22.73 -6.61
CA ASN A 674 -23.75 23.87 -5.88
C ASN A 674 -22.62 24.54 -5.11
N ASP A 675 -22.23 25.69 -5.61
CA ASP A 675 -21.01 26.35 -5.23
C ASP A 675 -21.33 27.68 -4.56
N SER A 676 -20.31 28.28 -3.96
CA SER A 676 -20.42 29.60 -3.33
C SER A 676 -19.12 30.34 -3.48
N VAL A 677 -19.20 31.48 -4.18
CA VAL A 677 -18.09 32.38 -4.39
C VAL A 677 -18.27 33.61 -3.49
N TYR A 678 -17.24 33.96 -2.73
CA TYR A 678 -17.21 35.14 -1.89
C TYR A 678 -16.13 36.08 -2.41
N GLY A 679 -16.44 37.37 -2.51
CA GLY A 679 -15.46 38.39 -2.90
C GLY A 679 -15.43 39.54 -1.91
N ASN A 680 -14.22 39.92 -1.48
CA ASN A 680 -13.96 41.19 -0.78
C ASN A 680 -13.23 42.14 -1.71
N TYR A 681 -13.86 43.24 -2.10
CA TYR A 681 -13.37 44.15 -3.14
C TYR A 681 -12.79 45.42 -2.56
N TYR A 682 -11.70 45.86 -3.16
CA TYR A 682 -10.97 47.09 -2.84
C TYR A 682 -10.83 47.89 -4.13
N SER A 683 -11.56 48.98 -4.23
CA SER A 683 -11.70 49.75 -5.47
C SER A 683 -11.12 51.14 -5.34
N VAL A 684 -10.49 51.61 -6.41
CA VAL A 684 -10.16 53.02 -6.65
C VAL A 684 -10.88 53.44 -7.92
N TYR A 685 -11.55 54.58 -7.87
CA TYR A 685 -12.29 55.11 -9.00
C TYR A 685 -12.15 56.62 -9.10
N GLY A 686 -12.42 57.15 -10.29
CA GLY A 686 -12.42 58.58 -10.51
C GLY A 686 -13.04 58.94 -11.83
N GLY A 687 -13.41 60.21 -11.94
CA GLY A 687 -14.05 60.77 -13.12
C GLY A 687 -13.64 62.20 -13.33
N TRP A 688 -13.50 62.59 -14.58
CA TRP A 688 -13.38 63.97 -15.03
C TRP A 688 -14.62 64.32 -15.82
N GLN A 689 -15.18 65.50 -15.56
CA GLN A 689 -16.29 66.04 -16.32
C GLN A 689 -16.09 67.52 -16.59
N GLN A 690 -16.34 67.93 -17.83
CA GLN A 690 -16.27 69.33 -18.27
C GLN A 690 -17.61 69.77 -18.84
N SER A 691 -18.09 70.92 -18.37
CA SER A 691 -19.24 71.60 -18.97
C SER A 691 -18.80 72.49 -20.14
N LEU A 692 -19.55 72.47 -21.24
CA LEU A 692 -19.26 73.17 -22.50
C LEU A 692 -20.51 73.96 -22.96
N HIS A 693 -20.30 75.07 -23.69
CA HIS A 693 -21.35 75.90 -24.30
C HIS A 693 -22.55 76.22 -23.38
N ASP A 694 -22.35 77.15 -22.44
CA ASP A 694 -23.41 77.63 -21.52
C ASP A 694 -24.13 76.51 -20.72
N ASN A 695 -23.42 75.42 -20.41
CA ASN A 695 -23.94 74.21 -19.73
C ASN A 695 -24.98 73.40 -20.51
N LEU A 696 -25.08 73.57 -21.82
CA LEU A 696 -25.97 72.77 -22.67
C LEU A 696 -25.35 71.43 -23.10
N TRP A 697 -24.03 71.33 -23.09
CA TRP A 697 -23.29 70.11 -23.45
C TRP A 697 -22.13 69.89 -22.47
N GLY A 698 -21.65 68.66 -22.35
CA GLY A 698 -20.46 68.36 -21.55
C GLY A 698 -19.79 67.07 -21.97
N MET A 699 -18.57 66.86 -21.54
CA MET A 699 -17.84 65.60 -21.74
C MET A 699 -17.51 64.98 -20.40
N PHE A 700 -17.43 63.66 -20.35
CA PHE A 700 -16.96 62.95 -19.17
C PHE A 700 -16.08 61.76 -19.54
N VAL A 701 -15.15 61.45 -18.64
CA VAL A 701 -14.31 60.25 -18.68
C VAL A 701 -14.19 59.71 -17.27
N ASP A 702 -14.55 58.46 -17.10
CA ASP A 702 -14.58 57.73 -15.84
C ASP A 702 -13.66 56.51 -15.94
N GLY A 703 -13.09 56.13 -14.80
CA GLY A 703 -12.28 54.95 -14.67
C GLY A 703 -12.39 54.33 -13.28
N SER A 704 -12.41 53.01 -13.23
CA SER A 704 -12.32 52.24 -11.99
C SER A 704 -11.32 51.09 -12.13
N PHE A 705 -10.71 50.74 -11.01
CA PHE A 705 -9.92 49.52 -10.82
C PHE A 705 -10.31 48.91 -9.49
N SER A 706 -10.62 47.62 -9.48
CA SER A 706 -10.93 46.87 -8.27
C SER A 706 -10.11 45.60 -8.19
N TYR A 707 -9.56 45.35 -7.00
CA TYR A 707 -8.98 44.07 -6.62
C TYR A 707 -9.96 43.33 -5.71
N GLY A 708 -10.23 42.06 -5.99
CA GLY A 708 -11.05 41.17 -5.19
C GLY A 708 -10.20 40.06 -4.57
N ASP A 709 -10.29 39.92 -3.25
CA ASP A 709 -9.84 38.73 -2.52
C ASP A 709 -10.98 37.71 -2.55
N MET A 710 -10.78 36.60 -3.27
CA MET A 710 -11.83 35.65 -3.64
C MET A 710 -11.69 34.35 -2.86
N ARG A 711 -12.83 33.78 -2.48
CA ARG A 711 -12.91 32.44 -1.89
C ARG A 711 -13.98 31.62 -2.59
N TYR A 712 -13.58 30.45 -3.06
CA TYR A 712 -14.45 29.50 -3.76
C TYR A 712 -14.74 28.33 -2.84
N SER A 713 -15.98 27.84 -2.90
CA SER A 713 -16.41 26.67 -2.16
C SER A 713 -17.28 25.84 -3.08
N THR A 714 -16.83 24.64 -3.39
CA THR A 714 -17.49 23.74 -4.34
C THR A 714 -18.07 22.54 -3.62
N SER A 715 -19.32 22.21 -3.94
CA SER A 715 -19.99 21.00 -3.50
C SER A 715 -20.61 20.33 -4.72
N ALA A 716 -20.06 19.18 -5.13
CA ALA A 716 -20.48 18.50 -6.34
C ALA A 716 -20.85 17.04 -6.08
N ASN A 717 -21.91 16.57 -6.75
CA ASN A 717 -22.24 15.17 -6.88
C ASN A 717 -21.83 14.68 -8.27
N ASN A 718 -20.70 13.97 -8.33
CA ASN A 718 -20.01 13.67 -9.58
C ASN A 718 -20.58 12.52 -10.41
N VAL A 719 -21.63 11.82 -9.96
CA VAL A 719 -22.14 10.63 -10.65
C VAL A 719 -23.65 10.62 -10.72
N SER A 720 -24.16 10.19 -11.87
CA SER A 720 -25.57 10.25 -12.22
C SER A 720 -26.33 8.93 -11.99
N ASN A 721 -25.61 7.80 -11.95
CA ASN A 721 -26.16 6.44 -11.96
C ASN A 721 -25.53 5.52 -10.89
N ALA A 722 -25.92 4.24 -10.89
CA ALA A 722 -25.31 3.21 -10.05
C ALA A 722 -23.81 3.08 -10.39
N THR A 723 -22.92 3.31 -9.41
CA THR A 723 -21.47 3.28 -9.62
C THR A 723 -20.88 1.92 -9.26
N THR A 724 -19.67 1.63 -9.74
CA THR A 724 -18.90 0.44 -9.36
C THR A 724 -18.50 0.40 -7.87
N GLY A 725 -18.88 1.41 -7.06
CA GLY A 725 -18.51 1.49 -5.65
C GLY A 725 -17.72 2.74 -5.27
N MET A 726 -17.42 3.64 -6.21
CA MET A 726 -16.81 4.95 -5.88
C MET A 726 -17.92 5.98 -5.65
N THR A 727 -18.08 6.37 -4.39
CA THR A 727 -18.86 7.54 -3.95
C THR A 727 -17.90 8.71 -3.88
N GLN A 728 -18.13 9.78 -4.66
CA GLN A 728 -17.35 11.01 -4.50
C GLN A 728 -18.27 12.21 -4.69
N ALA A 729 -18.99 12.55 -3.61
CA ALA A 729 -19.32 13.95 -3.40
C ALA A 729 -18.00 14.65 -3.05
N LEU A 730 -17.64 15.69 -3.80
CA LEU A 730 -16.51 16.54 -3.47
C LEU A 730 -17.03 17.74 -2.68
N ASP A 731 -16.45 17.99 -1.51
CA ASP A 731 -16.57 19.24 -0.78
C ASP A 731 -15.18 19.90 -0.72
N GLY A 732 -14.98 20.95 -1.50
CA GLY A 732 -13.70 21.65 -1.63
C GLY A 732 -13.81 23.14 -1.33
N SER A 733 -12.70 23.75 -0.91
CA SER A 733 -12.57 25.20 -0.89
C SER A 733 -11.18 25.62 -1.32
N SER A 734 -11.12 26.65 -2.15
CA SER A 734 -9.89 27.26 -2.67
C SER A 734 -10.00 28.78 -2.48
N ASP A 735 -8.85 29.42 -2.50
CA ASP A 735 -8.75 30.89 -2.50
C ASP A 735 -8.36 31.34 -3.91
N GLY A 736 -8.46 32.63 -4.17
CA GLY A 736 -8.08 33.19 -5.45
C GLY A 736 -8.19 34.71 -5.47
N ASN A 737 -8.09 35.28 -6.66
CA ASN A 737 -8.02 36.72 -6.83
C ASN A 737 -8.83 37.17 -8.04
N LEU A 738 -9.39 38.36 -7.94
CA LEU A 738 -10.06 39.03 -9.05
C LEU A 738 -9.45 40.41 -9.30
N TYR A 739 -9.30 40.75 -10.57
CA TYR A 739 -8.97 42.09 -11.03
C TYR A 739 -10.02 42.53 -12.03
N THR A 740 -10.58 43.71 -11.84
CA THR A 740 -11.53 44.29 -12.79
C THR A 740 -11.22 45.76 -12.98
N THR A 741 -11.28 46.22 -14.22
CA THR A 741 -11.15 47.62 -14.56
C THR A 741 -12.16 47.98 -15.63
N GLN A 742 -12.75 49.17 -15.49
CA GLN A 742 -13.67 49.70 -16.48
C GLN A 742 -13.33 51.17 -16.72
N ALA A 743 -13.17 51.54 -17.99
CA ALA A 743 -13.11 52.90 -18.45
C ALA A 743 -14.39 53.22 -19.21
N ARG A 744 -14.95 54.40 -18.97
CA ARG A 744 -16.17 54.88 -19.64
C ARG A 744 -15.97 56.31 -20.09
N ALA A 745 -16.36 56.63 -21.32
CA ALA A 745 -16.31 57.98 -21.84
C ALA A 745 -17.59 58.32 -22.57
N GLY A 746 -18.03 59.57 -22.48
CA GLY A 746 -19.27 59.98 -23.09
C GLY A 746 -19.47 61.49 -23.16
N VAL A 747 -20.65 61.85 -23.67
CA VAL A 747 -21.08 63.24 -23.86
C VAL A 747 -22.39 63.43 -23.12
N ASN A 748 -22.51 64.53 -22.39
CA ASN A 748 -23.75 64.96 -21.75
C ASN A 748 -24.42 65.99 -22.66
N VAL A 749 -25.70 65.79 -22.98
CA VAL A 749 -26.51 66.74 -23.76
C VAL A 749 -27.71 67.14 -22.93
N VAL A 750 -27.77 68.41 -22.53
CA VAL A 750 -28.86 68.97 -21.72
C VAL A 750 -29.92 69.56 -22.65
N LEU A 751 -31.10 68.96 -22.65
CA LEU A 751 -32.28 69.41 -23.37
C LEU A 751 -33.16 70.34 -22.50
N PRO A 752 -34.05 71.14 -23.11
CA PRO A 752 -35.01 71.96 -22.38
C PRO A 752 -35.82 71.14 -21.37
N GLY A 753 -35.99 71.66 -20.14
CA GLY A 753 -36.68 70.95 -19.06
C GLY A 753 -35.80 70.00 -18.25
N GLU A 754 -34.50 70.32 -18.09
CA GLU A 754 -33.55 69.57 -17.25
C GLU A 754 -33.46 68.07 -17.61
N THR A 755 -33.57 67.74 -18.89
CA THR A 755 -33.40 66.37 -19.40
C THR A 755 -31.99 66.20 -19.96
N VAL A 756 -31.26 65.18 -19.50
CA VAL A 756 -29.91 64.86 -19.94
C VAL A 756 -29.91 63.57 -20.73
N ILE A 757 -29.35 63.61 -21.94
CA ILE A 757 -29.04 62.43 -22.74
C ILE A 757 -27.53 62.21 -22.70
N GLN A 758 -27.11 61.00 -22.34
CA GLN A 758 -25.70 60.61 -22.20
C GLN A 758 -25.40 59.39 -23.06
N PRO A 759 -25.02 59.55 -24.35
CA PRO A 759 -24.33 58.49 -25.07
C PRO A 759 -22.94 58.26 -24.48
N TYR A 760 -22.55 56.99 -24.36
CA TYR A 760 -21.24 56.60 -23.82
C TYR A 760 -20.72 55.32 -24.46
N ALA A 761 -19.42 55.11 -24.34
CA ALA A 761 -18.74 53.86 -24.65
C ALA A 761 -17.95 53.38 -23.43
N THR A 762 -17.81 52.07 -23.28
CA THR A 762 -17.04 51.41 -22.23
C THR A 762 -15.94 50.53 -22.83
N LEU A 763 -14.84 50.41 -22.09
CA LEU A 763 -13.80 49.42 -22.30
C LEU A 763 -13.45 48.84 -20.93
N GLY A 764 -13.57 47.53 -20.78
CA GLY A 764 -13.28 46.82 -19.55
C GLY A 764 -12.26 45.71 -19.74
N TRP A 765 -11.59 45.36 -18.65
CA TRP A 765 -10.77 44.16 -18.54
C TRP A 765 -11.03 43.49 -17.19
N ASP A 766 -11.35 42.21 -17.25
CA ASP A 766 -11.65 41.38 -16.09
C ASP A 766 -10.69 40.18 -16.06
N LYS A 767 -10.30 39.76 -14.85
CA LYS A 767 -9.51 38.56 -14.62
C LYS A 767 -9.88 37.93 -13.29
N ALA A 768 -10.44 36.73 -13.32
CA ALA A 768 -10.65 35.88 -12.14
C ALA A 768 -9.62 34.75 -12.13
N GLN A 769 -9.11 34.42 -10.94
CA GLN A 769 -8.15 33.33 -10.73
C GLN A 769 -8.57 32.53 -9.50
N GLU A 770 -8.41 31.21 -9.60
CA GLU A 770 -8.60 30.25 -8.52
C GLU A 770 -7.32 29.44 -8.36
N ASP A 771 -6.81 29.34 -7.12
CA ASP A 771 -5.61 28.59 -6.81
C ASP A 771 -5.89 27.08 -6.84
N GLY A 772 -4.91 26.30 -7.29
CA GLY A 772 -5.03 24.85 -7.36
C GLY A 772 -5.20 24.20 -5.99
N PHE A 773 -6.07 23.19 -5.92
CA PHE A 773 -6.29 22.37 -4.73
C PHE A 773 -6.30 20.88 -5.10
N SER A 774 -6.08 20.00 -4.14
CA SER A 774 -6.11 18.56 -4.36
C SER A 774 -6.86 17.87 -3.24
N ASP A 775 -7.62 16.83 -3.57
CA ASP A 775 -8.16 15.89 -2.61
C ASP A 775 -7.51 14.49 -2.80
N GLN A 776 -8.08 13.45 -2.18
CA GLN A 776 -7.57 12.07 -2.32
C GLN A 776 -7.84 11.46 -3.71
N ALA A 777 -8.71 12.07 -4.51
CA ALA A 777 -9.19 11.54 -5.78
C ALA A 777 -8.58 12.25 -7.00
N ILE A 778 -8.46 13.58 -6.94
CA ILE A 778 -8.20 14.48 -8.08
C ILE A 778 -7.32 15.66 -7.63
N THR A 779 -6.50 16.16 -8.55
CA THR A 779 -5.74 17.41 -8.39
C THR A 779 -6.25 18.46 -9.38
N PHE A 780 -6.61 19.62 -8.87
CA PHE A 780 -6.92 20.85 -9.62
C PHE A 780 -5.67 21.74 -9.64
N GLY A 781 -5.36 22.28 -10.81
CA GLY A 781 -4.28 23.26 -10.97
C GLY A 781 -4.81 24.68 -10.92
N ASP A 782 -3.90 25.64 -10.80
CA ASP A 782 -4.25 27.07 -10.89
C ASP A 782 -5.01 27.33 -12.19
N SER A 783 -6.20 27.92 -12.05
CA SER A 783 -7.13 28.17 -13.14
C SER A 783 -7.48 29.66 -13.22
N GLN A 784 -7.74 30.17 -14.42
CA GLN A 784 -8.10 31.57 -14.62
C GLN A 784 -9.02 31.78 -15.82
N VAL A 785 -9.82 32.82 -15.73
CA VAL A 785 -10.59 33.41 -16.84
C VAL A 785 -10.19 34.88 -16.93
N SER A 786 -9.87 35.37 -18.13
CA SER A 786 -9.51 36.78 -18.32
C SER A 786 -9.97 37.30 -19.65
N GLU A 787 -10.68 38.41 -19.64
CA GLU A 787 -11.35 38.91 -20.82
C GLU A 787 -11.25 40.42 -20.97
N TRP A 788 -11.35 40.89 -22.21
CA TRP A 788 -11.61 42.28 -22.53
C TRP A 788 -13.02 42.45 -23.07
N ASN A 789 -13.74 43.42 -22.55
CA ASN A 789 -15.09 43.77 -22.96
C ASN A 789 -15.18 45.20 -23.45
N THR A 790 -16.11 45.45 -24.38
CA THR A 790 -16.43 46.79 -24.88
C THR A 790 -17.92 46.96 -24.95
N GLY A 791 -18.39 48.18 -24.78
CA GLY A 791 -19.81 48.47 -24.84
C GLY A 791 -20.11 49.86 -25.36
N ILE A 792 -21.33 50.03 -25.83
CA ILE A 792 -21.91 51.32 -26.19
C ILE A 792 -23.29 51.43 -25.57
N GLY A 793 -23.61 52.59 -25.02
CA GLY A 793 -24.87 52.80 -24.32
C GLY A 793 -25.38 54.22 -24.42
N MET A 794 -26.64 54.37 -24.03
CA MET A 794 -27.30 55.66 -23.92
C MET A 794 -28.13 55.69 -22.64
N ARG A 795 -27.82 56.65 -21.77
CA ARG A 795 -28.62 56.97 -20.59
C ARG A 795 -29.45 58.23 -20.83
N VAL A 796 -30.70 58.23 -20.37
CA VAL A 796 -31.59 59.39 -20.38
C VAL A 796 -32.05 59.63 -18.95
N THR A 797 -31.84 60.83 -18.44
CA THR A 797 -32.28 61.25 -17.10
C THR A 797 -33.11 62.52 -17.23
N THR A 798 -34.23 62.63 -16.52
CA THR A 798 -35.10 63.82 -16.57
C THR A 798 -35.60 64.20 -15.19
N LYS A 799 -35.85 65.48 -14.92
CA LYS A 799 -36.41 65.95 -13.65
C LYS A 799 -37.94 65.87 -13.67
N LEU A 800 -38.55 65.13 -12.73
CA LEU A 800 -40.00 64.96 -12.66
C LEU A 800 -40.72 65.99 -11.77
N ALA A 801 -40.19 66.28 -10.59
CA ALA A 801 -40.82 67.17 -9.63
C ALA A 801 -39.83 67.71 -8.58
N ASP A 802 -40.05 68.95 -8.16
CA ASP A 802 -39.55 69.52 -6.90
C ASP A 802 -40.69 69.49 -5.87
N LEU A 803 -40.75 68.43 -5.08
CA LEU A 803 -41.78 68.23 -4.07
C LEU A 803 -41.36 69.02 -2.81
N ASN A 804 -41.98 70.18 -2.58
CA ASN A 804 -41.77 71.06 -1.41
C ASN A 804 -40.41 71.79 -1.31
N LYS A 805 -39.75 72.18 -2.42
CA LYS A 805 -38.52 72.99 -2.45
C LYS A 805 -37.29 72.36 -1.80
N ASN A 806 -37.31 71.05 -1.54
CA ASN A 806 -36.27 70.32 -0.81
C ASN A 806 -36.15 68.85 -1.24
N VAL A 807 -36.95 68.36 -2.19
CA VAL A 807 -36.86 66.98 -2.70
C VAL A 807 -36.97 66.98 -4.21
N GLU A 808 -35.93 66.52 -4.88
CA GLU A 808 -35.84 66.45 -6.34
C GLU A 808 -35.79 64.99 -6.81
N LEU A 809 -36.56 64.68 -7.84
CA LEU A 809 -36.69 63.33 -8.40
C LEU A 809 -36.21 63.30 -9.85
N TYR A 810 -35.28 62.38 -10.12
CA TYR A 810 -34.63 62.17 -11.41
C TYR A 810 -34.79 60.71 -11.86
N PRO A 811 -35.92 60.33 -12.46
CA PRO A 811 -36.00 59.07 -13.18
C PRO A 811 -34.96 59.00 -14.30
N TRP A 812 -34.47 57.80 -14.53
CA TRP A 812 -33.56 57.52 -15.63
C TRP A 812 -33.88 56.19 -16.31
N LEU A 813 -33.52 56.12 -17.58
CA LEU A 813 -33.51 54.92 -18.40
C LEU A 813 -32.12 54.76 -18.98
N ASP A 814 -31.62 53.53 -19.05
CA ASP A 814 -30.33 53.18 -19.66
C ASP A 814 -30.53 52.01 -20.60
N ALA A 815 -29.93 52.08 -21.78
CA ALA A 815 -29.86 50.96 -22.71
C ALA A 815 -28.44 50.85 -23.24
N ARG A 816 -27.81 49.70 -23.07
CA ARG A 816 -26.44 49.45 -23.51
C ARG A 816 -26.29 48.07 -24.15
N TYR A 817 -25.39 48.00 -25.10
CA TYR A 817 -24.90 46.76 -25.72
C TYR A 817 -23.46 46.56 -25.28
N GLN A 818 -23.14 45.35 -24.82
CA GLN A 818 -21.80 44.97 -24.36
C GLN A 818 -21.40 43.64 -25.01
N THR A 819 -20.12 43.54 -25.40
CA THR A 819 -19.56 42.34 -26.03
C THR A 819 -18.12 42.14 -25.58
N GLU A 820 -17.75 40.88 -25.40
CA GLU A 820 -16.37 40.44 -25.16
C GLU A 820 -15.65 40.20 -26.48
N PHE A 821 -14.37 40.56 -26.56
CA PHE A 821 -13.61 40.48 -27.81
C PHE A 821 -12.22 39.87 -27.67
N SER A 822 -11.79 39.57 -26.45
CA SER A 822 -10.55 38.85 -26.17
C SER A 822 -10.78 38.02 -24.93
N ASP A 823 -10.47 36.74 -25.00
CA ASP A 823 -10.47 35.83 -23.86
C ASP A 823 -9.10 35.12 -23.75
N ASN A 824 -8.65 34.93 -22.51
CA ASN A 824 -7.43 34.24 -22.12
C ASN A 824 -7.72 33.33 -20.93
N THR A 825 -8.69 32.44 -21.14
CA THR A 825 -9.03 31.35 -20.23
C THR A 825 -7.93 30.28 -20.22
N ASP A 826 -7.62 29.77 -19.03
CA ASP A 826 -6.69 28.67 -18.80
C ASP A 826 -7.20 27.87 -17.59
N ILE A 827 -8.01 26.84 -17.86
CA ILE A 827 -8.65 26.00 -16.85
C ILE A 827 -7.93 24.65 -16.78
N LYS A 828 -7.52 24.23 -15.58
CA LYS A 828 -6.77 22.98 -15.36
C LYS A 828 -7.38 22.16 -14.23
N ALA A 829 -7.99 21.04 -14.58
CA ALA A 829 -8.54 20.08 -13.63
C ALA A 829 -8.15 18.66 -14.04
N ALA A 830 -7.30 17.97 -13.27
CA ALA A 830 -6.74 16.66 -13.63
C ALA A 830 -6.18 16.61 -15.07
N ASP A 831 -6.81 15.83 -15.94
CA ASP A 831 -6.49 15.65 -17.36
C ASP A 831 -7.31 16.57 -18.29
N TYR A 832 -8.15 17.46 -17.74
CA TYR A 832 -8.83 18.53 -18.47
C TYR A 832 -7.98 19.79 -18.50
N HIS A 833 -7.75 20.29 -19.71
CA HIS A 833 -7.12 21.57 -19.98
C HIS A 833 -7.92 22.31 -21.05
N ASN A 834 -8.56 23.43 -20.68
CA ASN A 834 -9.27 24.29 -21.62
C ASN A 834 -8.59 25.66 -21.70
N THR A 835 -8.30 26.09 -22.93
CA THR A 835 -7.76 27.42 -23.24
C THR A 835 -8.66 28.22 -24.19
N ASN A 836 -9.82 27.69 -24.54
CA ASN A 836 -10.80 28.33 -25.40
C ASN A 836 -11.99 28.72 -24.52
N GLY A 837 -12.02 29.93 -23.98
CA GLY A 837 -13.23 30.45 -23.38
C GLY A 837 -14.15 31.06 -24.44
N HIS A 838 -15.34 31.42 -23.99
CA HIS A 838 -16.42 31.92 -24.83
C HIS A 838 -16.60 33.43 -24.63
N ASN A 839 -16.69 34.19 -25.73
CA ASN A 839 -16.90 35.64 -25.68
C ASN A 839 -18.41 35.93 -25.66
N ALA A 840 -18.93 36.38 -24.53
CA ALA A 840 -20.33 36.69 -24.36
C ALA A 840 -20.75 38.02 -25.02
N THR A 841 -22.01 38.05 -25.44
CA THR A 841 -22.68 39.25 -25.95
C THR A 841 -23.99 39.49 -25.19
N MET A 842 -24.19 40.71 -24.71
CA MET A 842 -25.33 41.08 -23.88
C MET A 842 -25.94 42.43 -24.27
N GLY A 843 -27.27 42.48 -24.33
CA GLY A 843 -28.07 43.70 -24.28
C GLY A 843 -28.58 43.94 -22.86
N ILE A 844 -28.41 45.16 -22.35
CA ILE A 844 -28.74 45.51 -20.97
C ILE A 844 -29.67 46.71 -20.97
N PHE A 845 -30.78 46.60 -20.24
CA PHE A 845 -31.80 47.64 -20.12
C PHE A 845 -32.01 47.97 -18.65
N GLY A 846 -31.74 49.22 -18.27
CA GLY A 846 -31.87 49.73 -16.92
C GLY A 846 -32.97 50.77 -16.79
N ALA A 847 -33.63 50.79 -15.63
CA ALA A 847 -34.52 51.87 -15.25
C ALA A 847 -34.40 52.15 -13.74
N GLY A 848 -34.53 53.41 -13.34
CA GLY A 848 -34.42 53.77 -11.94
C GLY A 848 -34.77 55.21 -11.64
N ILE A 849 -34.54 55.60 -10.38
CA ILE A 849 -34.81 56.94 -9.87
C ILE A 849 -33.67 57.36 -8.94
N ASN A 850 -33.07 58.51 -9.23
CA ASN A 850 -32.20 59.21 -8.29
C ASN A 850 -33.03 60.28 -7.56
N THR A 851 -32.90 60.37 -6.25
CA THR A 851 -33.61 61.35 -5.43
C THR A 851 -32.62 62.16 -4.61
N THR A 852 -32.75 63.48 -4.61
CA THR A 852 -31.97 64.37 -3.73
C THR A 852 -32.91 64.90 -2.65
N ILE A 853 -32.51 64.80 -1.37
CA ILE A 853 -33.28 65.28 -0.20
C ILE A 853 -32.44 66.33 0.53
N GLY A 854 -32.85 67.59 0.46
CA GLY A 854 -32.06 68.72 0.92
C GLY A 854 -30.80 68.91 0.07
N LYS A 855 -29.72 69.42 0.68
CA LYS A 855 -28.43 69.64 0.00
C LYS A 855 -27.40 68.53 0.22
N ASP A 856 -27.63 67.66 1.21
CA ASP A 856 -26.59 66.76 1.71
C ASP A 856 -26.93 65.27 1.56
N PHE A 857 -28.15 64.89 1.16
CA PHE A 857 -28.56 63.48 1.12
C PHE A 857 -29.13 63.09 -0.25
N SER A 858 -28.77 61.90 -0.74
CA SER A 858 -29.34 61.35 -1.97
C SER A 858 -29.62 59.85 -1.85
N LEU A 859 -30.63 59.39 -2.58
CA LEU A 859 -31.04 57.99 -2.72
C LEU A 859 -30.93 57.58 -4.18
N ASN A 860 -30.31 56.42 -4.43
CA ASN A 860 -30.24 55.73 -5.71
C ASN A 860 -31.14 54.51 -5.69
N THR A 861 -31.90 54.28 -6.77
CA THR A 861 -32.55 52.99 -7.02
C THR A 861 -32.50 52.67 -8.50
N GLY A 862 -32.21 51.42 -8.84
CA GLY A 862 -32.14 50.94 -10.22
C GLY A 862 -32.47 49.46 -10.32
N VAL A 863 -33.09 49.09 -11.43
CA VAL A 863 -33.27 47.71 -11.87
C VAL A 863 -32.72 47.56 -13.28
N TYR A 864 -32.00 46.47 -13.54
CA TYR A 864 -31.46 46.14 -14.85
C TYR A 864 -31.90 44.76 -15.30
N PHE A 865 -32.06 44.60 -16.60
CA PHE A 865 -32.41 43.33 -17.24
C PHE A 865 -31.42 43.05 -18.37
N GLY A 866 -30.87 41.83 -18.39
CA GLY A 866 -29.97 41.32 -19.42
C GLY A 866 -30.68 40.42 -20.44
N THR A 867 -30.19 40.39 -21.68
CA THR A 867 -30.59 39.43 -22.73
C THR A 867 -29.41 39.15 -23.67
N GLY A 868 -29.33 37.96 -24.25
CA GLY A 868 -28.23 37.55 -25.14
C GLY A 868 -27.76 36.15 -24.75
N ASP A 869 -26.46 36.02 -24.45
CA ASP A 869 -25.90 34.79 -23.85
C ASP A 869 -26.23 34.66 -22.34
N VAL A 870 -27.03 35.59 -21.83
CA VAL A 870 -27.59 35.58 -20.47
C VAL A 870 -29.12 35.57 -20.58
N ASP A 871 -29.74 34.58 -19.93
CA ASP A 871 -31.19 34.41 -19.88
C ASP A 871 -31.73 34.78 -18.49
N ASN A 872 -32.85 35.50 -18.45
CA ASN A 872 -33.55 35.89 -17.22
C ASN A 872 -32.71 36.64 -16.17
N ASP A 873 -31.65 37.36 -16.57
CA ASP A 873 -30.87 38.18 -15.63
C ASP A 873 -31.64 39.42 -15.20
N ALA A 874 -31.83 39.55 -13.90
CA ALA A 874 -32.38 40.73 -13.26
C ALA A 874 -31.47 41.15 -12.09
N SER A 875 -30.99 42.38 -12.15
CA SER A 875 -30.22 42.98 -11.07
C SER A 875 -30.89 44.22 -10.47
N VAL A 876 -30.65 44.44 -9.18
CA VAL A 876 -31.21 45.54 -8.39
C VAL A 876 -30.06 46.23 -7.67
N GLN A 877 -30.06 47.55 -7.76
CA GLN A 877 -29.16 48.43 -7.01
C GLN A 877 -30.01 49.41 -6.20
N ALA A 878 -29.70 49.55 -4.91
CA ALA A 878 -30.35 50.53 -4.05
C ALA A 878 -29.35 51.11 -3.06
N GLY A 879 -29.20 52.44 -3.07
CA GLY A 879 -28.09 53.10 -2.41
C GLY A 879 -28.45 54.43 -1.79
N VAL A 880 -27.63 54.86 -0.82
CA VAL A 880 -27.74 56.17 -0.19
C VAL A 880 -26.39 56.87 -0.22
N SER A 881 -26.39 58.19 -0.32
CA SER A 881 -25.18 59.00 -0.18
C SER A 881 -25.42 60.23 0.68
N TYR A 882 -24.38 60.64 1.39
CA TYR A 882 -24.35 61.80 2.26
C TYR A 882 -23.12 62.66 1.98
N HIS A 883 -23.34 63.94 1.71
CA HIS A 883 -22.33 64.95 1.46
C HIS A 883 -22.02 65.76 2.73
N PHE A 884 -20.74 66.05 3.00
CA PHE A 884 -20.32 66.75 4.21
C PHE A 884 -19.09 67.66 4.04
#